data_AF-A0A7W2B7H2-F1
#
_entry.id   AF-A0A7W2B7H2-F1
#
_cell.length_a   1.000
_cell.length_b   1.000
_cell.length_c   1.000
_cell.angle_alpha   90.00
_cell.angle_beta   90.00
_cell.angle_gamma   90.00
#
_symmetry.space_group_name_H-M   'P 1'
#
loop_
_entity.id
_entity.type
_entity.pdbx_description
1 polymer ?
#
loop_
_entity_poly.entity_id
_entity_poly.type
_entity_poly.pdbx_seq_one_letter_code
_entity_poly.pdbx_strand_id
1 'polypeptide(L)'
;MISRRLQFFSLLLTVVTFQSSQAHAQVFDCFDSTNVNTVGPVGAAECAGMLIVDRNMLLNATFSGADAFITSAGGTNHFFGGANGGVFTGQVTNFNSIFENKTAFNADIDSWDTSRATSMRAMFRGATNFNQSIDSWDVRNVTTMENMFREATSFNQDLNSWNTSALSTMRIMFHRATSFNGAVGNWDVSRVSNFQSVFSGATVFNRDISSWNVSSGTSFKLMFTDARAFNQSLDGWSMANATNLEKMFFRATAFNQNLNSWNTSKVSNLHRTFAGARIFNGNISSWNTSALRSLRRTFDGASAFNQNIGGWDVSNVTNFVRAFKNAVAFDQDLTQWDVAHQATEPLVFAPKLNRAKHPCWGFSSCPSTLNLSATSPADGAFGVSLNSNLTFTFDRAVFSSNAGGNIRLFESDDTLVTTFNVKNSSHVSISGSQATVSMALDANTDYYVQIDAGSLSAINNGTTQLFSGITNKTDLNFSTRASDTIAPTLVSTSPADDATNVGVTNPTLTLTFSEDIAIGAGDISIFDQSTDALVKAYDVTDSNFTSLSNSDSLEVSLVDNTGATILSPTTNYYVLIDSGIVEDASSNQFSGVADKTAVNFTTQSTNCGRISGITKKRNGRPIANVAVRLLDSSGSVLTTANTDANGFYELFPPSVGTFRVEFSPSSGRPLKGQSGADAERVSGRFIENIEITDACDDVDSVDGLLIDPAGVVYDAVTRAPVKDAVVELLLDGAVVDDSILDSSGGPATQTTGDDGAYSFIFKADVAPTGTYELRVTPPSGFRFESTSIPANTGIFTSALGGGVEAIQAQDTAPAVGDITTYHLFFAFTFTGVSSTTSNGVINNHIPIDPITNNEQDLIDAISTPLKAIIERNMAHNVVRRMASISNLVSDSINRIGSEIKTVQAYSHNGIYSNPQSFFDAFDKKQVAGDISSDSKRVNSKYRVIDRFSYFFSSVDNLGVQRSANYLRVLEQTLNSSRLRGFIIGGSYQESSITNQAVGEIKTDGLMVGLYETDKSDSLVTSIYSLIAIDRSDFDLEFGVTSLNNGGIRGAGEHSYKTFHTGISLSTERVFRDLSLQPKLKMDVALVDADSIDVVASQGSIRQTGEVTVDSFAAKRLSGELPVKYRLGVALKNGQNASGEIQVAPRLFCQDDTGVIDNLCGFGGRLSLLLENSYGTSMLFATDAEDMNGSQRIDLTIEMKHVIRSSGLEYKAGVLTSESLDPMLTFSMVMNF
;
A
#
# COMPACT_ATOMS: atom_id res chain seq x y z
N MET A 1 57.99 69.11 2.89
CA MET A 1 59.07 69.21 3.90
C MET A 1 58.43 69.48 5.26
N ILE A 2 59.12 69.10 6.35
CA ILE A 2 59.10 69.70 7.72
C ILE A 2 57.76 70.34 8.14
N SER A 3 56.85 69.67 8.87
CA SER A 3 56.96 69.11 10.24
C SER A 3 57.12 70.14 11.36
N ARG A 4 56.18 70.14 12.33
CA ARG A 4 56.54 69.92 13.74
C ARG A 4 55.43 69.23 14.51
N ARG A 5 55.82 68.22 15.30
CA ARG A 5 55.00 67.38 16.17
C ARG A 5 55.19 67.80 17.64
N LEU A 6 54.24 67.41 18.47
CA LEU A 6 54.36 67.02 19.90
C LEU A 6 55.31 67.82 20.81
N GLN A 7 54.81 68.15 22.00
CA GLN A 7 55.34 67.46 23.19
C GLN A 7 54.27 67.27 24.27
N PHE A 8 54.08 66.01 24.69
CA PHE A 8 53.51 65.68 26.00
C PHE A 8 54.55 66.06 27.08
N PHE A 9 54.09 66.46 28.27
CA PHE A 9 54.38 65.71 29.51
C PHE A 9 53.50 66.19 30.70
N SER A 10 53.28 65.26 31.63
CA SER A 10 52.79 65.37 33.03
C SER A 10 53.10 66.69 33.79
N LEU A 11 52.38 67.07 34.86
CA LEU A 11 51.46 66.32 35.74
C LEU A 11 50.49 67.25 36.53
N LEU A 12 49.31 66.71 36.90
CA LEU A 12 48.47 66.98 38.09
C LEU A 12 47.85 68.37 38.41
N LEU A 13 46.58 68.26 38.85
CA LEU A 13 45.91 69.00 39.94
C LEU A 13 45.46 70.47 39.76
N THR A 14 44.26 70.60 39.18
CA THR A 14 43.12 71.46 39.61
C THR A 14 43.35 72.86 40.20
N VAL A 15 42.64 73.85 39.63
CA VAL A 15 41.39 74.36 40.24
C VAL A 15 40.46 74.89 39.12
N VAL A 16 39.17 75.08 39.43
CA VAL A 16 38.04 75.08 38.49
C VAL A 16 37.31 76.44 38.46
N THR A 17 36.76 76.82 37.29
CA THR A 17 35.75 77.90 37.05
C THR A 17 36.16 79.37 37.29
N PHE A 18 35.50 80.43 36.77
CA PHE A 18 34.35 80.64 35.83
C PHE A 18 34.43 82.09 35.26
N GLN A 19 33.65 82.61 34.29
CA GLN A 19 32.70 82.12 33.26
C GLN A 19 32.48 83.27 32.25
N SER A 20 32.27 83.01 30.94
CA SER A 20 31.26 83.73 30.11
C SER A 20 31.27 83.33 28.63
N SER A 21 30.11 82.94 28.08
CA SER A 21 29.62 83.24 26.72
C SER A 21 28.19 82.67 26.54
N GLN A 22 27.51 83.04 25.44
CA GLN A 22 26.05 82.86 25.30
C GLN A 22 25.64 81.46 24.80
N ALA A 23 24.46 81.02 25.25
CA ALA A 23 23.88 79.74 24.84
C ALA A 23 23.24 79.80 23.45
N HIS A 24 23.54 78.81 22.60
CA HIS A 24 22.58 78.34 21.60
C HIS A 24 21.62 77.37 22.29
N ALA A 25 20.31 77.48 22.01
CA ALA A 25 19.38 76.42 22.37
C ALA A 25 19.65 75.21 21.47
N GLN A 26 20.07 74.09 22.04
CA GLN A 26 20.18 72.84 21.30
C GLN A 26 18.78 72.34 20.96
N VAL A 27 18.58 71.93 19.70
CA VAL A 27 17.38 71.19 19.30
C VAL A 27 17.46 69.82 19.96
N PHE A 28 16.43 69.45 20.72
CA PHE A 28 16.34 68.14 21.35
C PHE A 28 15.94 67.11 20.29
N ASP A 29 16.83 66.18 19.97
CA ASP A 29 16.58 65.10 19.02
C ASP A 29 15.93 63.90 19.73
N CYS A 30 14.69 63.58 19.35
CA CYS A 30 13.94 62.43 19.86
C CYS A 30 14.54 61.08 19.42
N PHE A 31 15.36 61.07 18.37
CA PHE A 31 15.98 59.89 17.78
C PHE A 31 17.43 59.64 18.21
N ASP A 32 18.02 60.52 19.04
CA ASP A 32 19.35 60.28 19.63
C ASP A 32 19.26 59.21 20.72
N SER A 33 19.99 58.11 20.53
CA SER A 33 20.02 56.97 21.45
C SER A 33 20.58 57.30 22.84
N THR A 34 21.24 58.45 23.02
CA THR A 34 21.64 58.95 24.34
C THR A 34 20.46 59.49 25.17
N ASN A 35 19.32 59.79 24.54
CA ASN A 35 18.08 60.21 25.20
C ASN A 35 17.17 59.04 25.62
N VAL A 36 17.58 57.77 25.40
CA VAL A 36 16.90 56.57 25.93
C VAL A 36 16.66 56.71 27.44
N ASN A 37 15.48 56.29 27.90
CA ASN A 37 15.03 56.37 29.29
C ASN A 37 14.89 57.81 29.83
N THR A 38 14.71 58.80 28.94
CA THR A 38 14.32 60.18 29.28
C THR A 38 12.94 60.51 28.70
N VAL A 39 12.25 61.50 29.29
CA VAL A 39 10.96 62.00 28.79
C VAL A 39 11.22 63.23 27.93
N GLY A 40 10.70 63.25 26.70
CA GLY A 40 10.92 64.37 25.77
C GLY A 40 10.40 65.70 26.33
N PRO A 41 11.17 66.80 26.26
CA PRO A 41 10.78 68.07 26.87
C PRO A 41 9.61 68.74 26.13
N VAL A 42 8.89 69.63 26.83
CA VAL A 42 7.81 70.42 26.24
C VAL A 42 8.38 71.33 25.15
N GLY A 43 8.17 70.94 23.89
CA GLY A 43 8.74 71.59 22.70
C GLY A 43 9.51 70.64 21.77
N ALA A 44 9.84 69.42 22.18
CA ALA A 44 10.38 68.39 21.30
C ALA A 44 9.24 67.81 20.42
N ALA A 45 9.24 68.15 19.13
CA ALA A 45 8.06 68.02 18.26
C ALA A 45 7.48 66.59 18.17
N GLU A 46 8.31 65.56 18.27
CA GLU A 46 7.93 64.16 18.04
C GLU A 46 7.79 63.34 19.33
N CYS A 47 8.33 63.82 20.46
CA CYS A 47 8.41 63.06 21.72
C CYS A 47 8.04 63.84 22.98
N ALA A 48 7.52 65.08 22.88
CA ALA A 48 7.13 65.89 24.03
C ALA A 48 6.17 65.13 24.98
N GLY A 49 6.59 64.96 26.24
CA GLY A 49 5.83 64.26 27.27
C GLY A 49 5.88 62.72 27.21
N MET A 50 6.50 62.13 26.17
CA MET A 50 6.62 60.68 25.99
C MET A 50 8.00 60.18 26.43
N LEU A 51 8.04 58.97 27.01
CA LEU A 51 9.30 58.31 27.41
C LEU A 51 9.99 57.68 26.20
N ILE A 52 11.21 58.09 25.91
CA ILE A 52 12.01 57.61 24.78
C ILE A 52 12.54 56.21 25.13
N VAL A 53 11.97 55.16 24.53
CA VAL A 53 12.21 53.75 24.91
C VAL A 53 13.11 53.01 23.93
N ASP A 54 13.88 52.04 24.44
CA ASP A 54 14.59 51.05 23.64
C ASP A 54 13.82 49.71 23.58
N ARG A 55 14.35 48.75 22.81
CA ARG A 55 13.77 47.40 22.68
C ARG A 55 13.72 46.64 24.03
N ASN A 56 14.65 46.89 24.94
CA ASN A 56 14.72 46.18 26.22
C ASN A 56 13.65 46.71 27.19
N MET A 57 13.41 48.03 27.20
CA MET A 57 12.31 48.67 27.93
C MET A 57 10.93 48.19 27.44
N LEU A 58 10.79 47.88 26.15
CA LEU A 58 9.59 47.29 25.56
C LEU A 58 9.39 45.81 25.95
N LEU A 59 10.45 44.99 25.91
CA LEU A 59 10.38 43.56 26.31
C LEU A 59 10.10 43.35 27.81
N ASN A 60 10.79 44.13 28.65
CA ASN A 60 10.75 43.99 30.12
C ASN A 60 9.50 44.61 30.76
N ALA A 61 8.57 45.12 29.95
CA ALA A 61 7.34 45.74 30.42
C ALA A 61 6.46 44.75 31.20
N THR A 62 5.84 45.24 32.26
CA THR A 62 4.99 44.47 33.17
C THR A 62 3.51 44.69 32.88
N PHE A 63 2.68 43.68 33.10
CA PHE A 63 1.24 43.77 32.84
C PHE A 63 0.56 44.66 33.89
N SER A 64 -0.22 45.65 33.45
CA SER A 64 -0.83 46.64 34.35
C SER A 64 -2.10 46.16 35.06
N GLY A 65 -2.69 45.05 34.60
CA GLY A 65 -4.00 44.57 35.04
C GLY A 65 -5.19 45.19 34.29
N ALA A 66 -4.94 46.12 33.36
CA ALA A 66 -5.95 46.79 32.53
C ALA A 66 -5.59 46.70 31.04
N ASP A 67 -5.44 45.47 30.54
CA ASP A 67 -5.13 45.04 29.15
C ASP A 67 -3.87 45.65 28.48
N ALA A 68 -3.17 46.53 29.19
CA ALA A 68 -1.95 47.22 28.77
C ALA A 68 -0.70 46.72 29.51
N PHE A 69 0.46 47.07 28.97
CA PHE A 69 1.75 46.90 29.63
C PHE A 69 2.33 48.27 30.03
N ILE A 70 3.15 48.28 31.08
CA ILE A 70 3.83 49.47 31.58
C ILE A 70 5.34 49.25 31.64
N THR A 71 6.08 50.31 31.37
CA THR A 71 7.50 50.44 31.72
C THR A 71 7.66 51.65 32.65
N SER A 72 8.72 51.71 33.46
CA SER A 72 8.86 52.76 34.48
C SER A 72 10.20 53.49 34.42
N ALA A 73 10.13 54.82 34.48
CA ALA A 73 11.27 55.73 34.43
C ALA A 73 11.10 56.81 35.49
N GLY A 74 12.14 57.11 36.27
CA GLY A 74 12.10 58.12 37.33
C GLY A 74 11.07 57.89 38.45
N GLY A 75 10.47 56.69 38.54
CA GLY A 75 9.35 56.39 39.44
C GLY A 75 7.95 56.60 38.84
N THR A 76 7.86 57.07 37.59
CA THR A 76 6.60 57.22 36.84
C THR A 76 6.36 55.99 35.97
N ASN A 77 5.11 55.53 35.89
CA ASN A 77 4.70 54.45 34.99
C ASN A 77 4.24 55.03 33.63
N HIS A 78 4.81 54.52 32.55
CA HIS A 78 4.48 54.88 31.18
C HIS A 78 3.78 53.70 30.50
N PHE A 79 2.57 53.96 29.98
CA PHE A 79 1.67 52.93 29.43
C PHE A 79 1.90 52.71 27.95
N PHE A 80 1.84 51.44 27.53
CA PHE A 80 1.85 51.05 26.13
C PHE A 80 0.43 51.17 25.57
N GLY A 81 0.09 52.40 25.16
CA GLY A 81 -1.10 52.68 24.39
C GLY A 81 -2.03 53.78 24.91
N GLY A 82 -3.08 54.06 24.15
CA GLY A 82 -4.09 55.09 24.42
C GLY A 82 -3.72 56.49 23.89
N ALA A 83 -4.66 57.43 23.98
CA ALA A 83 -4.67 58.72 23.25
C ALA A 83 -3.54 59.73 23.54
N ASN A 84 -2.58 59.39 24.42
CA ASN A 84 -1.31 60.09 24.62
C ASN A 84 -0.23 59.05 24.93
N GLY A 85 -0.02 58.09 24.00
CA GLY A 85 0.76 56.87 24.23
C GLY A 85 2.08 57.15 24.95
N GLY A 86 2.27 56.59 26.14
CA GLY A 86 3.25 57.11 27.11
C GLY A 86 4.72 56.95 26.73
N VAL A 87 5.01 56.36 25.57
CA VAL A 87 6.34 55.97 25.09
C VAL A 87 6.56 56.39 23.64
N PHE A 88 7.73 56.93 23.33
CA PHE A 88 8.18 57.26 21.98
C PHE A 88 9.05 56.11 21.44
N THR A 89 8.56 55.46 20.37
CA THR A 89 9.16 54.25 19.78
C THR A 89 10.04 54.50 18.56
N GLY A 90 10.08 55.72 18.01
CA GLY A 90 10.61 56.00 16.67
C GLY A 90 12.08 55.62 16.44
N GLN A 91 12.90 55.57 17.49
CA GLN A 91 14.28 55.09 17.42
C GLN A 91 14.44 53.55 17.36
N VAL A 92 13.39 52.78 17.64
CA VAL A 92 13.44 51.31 17.76
C VAL A 92 13.45 50.68 16.36
N THR A 93 14.49 49.90 16.06
CA THR A 93 14.66 49.26 14.74
C THR A 93 14.23 47.80 14.70
N ASN A 94 13.94 47.19 15.84
CA ASN A 94 13.66 45.76 16.00
C ASN A 94 12.59 45.55 17.07
N PHE A 95 11.40 45.12 16.63
CA PHE A 95 10.23 44.91 17.49
C PHE A 95 9.99 43.42 17.85
N ASN A 96 10.99 42.56 17.60
CA ASN A 96 10.79 41.11 17.66
C ASN A 96 10.37 40.64 19.06
N SER A 97 9.33 39.81 19.12
CA SER A 97 8.77 39.17 20.32
C SER A 97 8.28 40.09 21.46
N ILE A 98 8.05 41.38 21.24
CA ILE A 98 7.64 42.32 22.33
C ILE A 98 6.35 41.87 23.06
N PHE A 99 5.33 41.44 22.31
CA PHE A 99 4.08 40.92 22.86
C PHE A 99 3.95 39.39 22.76
N GLU A 100 5.06 38.66 22.61
CA GLU A 100 5.04 37.20 22.51
C GLU A 100 4.50 36.55 23.80
N ASN A 101 3.48 35.70 23.63
CA ASN A 101 2.67 35.03 24.65
C ASN A 101 2.02 35.96 25.70
N LYS A 102 1.91 37.27 25.42
CA LYS A 102 1.19 38.22 26.27
C LYS A 102 -0.33 38.08 26.01
N THR A 103 -0.92 36.95 26.40
CA THR A 103 -2.31 36.56 26.08
C THR A 103 -3.36 37.62 26.43
N ALA A 104 -3.16 38.35 27.53
CA ALA A 104 -4.03 39.43 28.00
C ALA A 104 -3.74 40.82 27.40
N PHE A 105 -2.87 40.94 26.39
CA PHE A 105 -2.60 42.22 25.74
C PHE A 105 -3.70 42.59 24.75
N ASN A 106 -4.29 43.78 24.90
CA ASN A 106 -5.21 44.36 23.91
C ASN A 106 -5.28 45.91 23.98
N ALA A 107 -4.18 46.59 24.30
CA ALA A 107 -4.15 48.05 24.35
C ALA A 107 -3.91 48.68 22.96
N ASP A 108 -4.54 49.83 22.71
CA ASP A 108 -4.44 50.59 21.46
C ASP A 108 -3.03 51.18 21.29
N ILE A 109 -2.31 50.70 20.26
CA ILE A 109 -0.93 51.06 19.92
C ILE A 109 -0.82 51.58 18.48
N ASP A 110 -1.92 52.04 17.89
CA ASP A 110 -1.94 52.60 16.53
C ASP A 110 -1.02 53.85 16.45
N SER A 111 -0.89 54.60 17.56
CA SER A 111 -0.03 55.80 17.65
C SER A 111 1.48 55.55 17.79
N TRP A 112 1.99 54.33 17.55
CA TRP A 112 3.42 54.02 17.65
C TRP A 112 4.17 54.42 16.37
N ASP A 113 5.25 55.19 16.49
CA ASP A 113 6.18 55.40 15.38
C ASP A 113 6.99 54.11 15.14
N THR A 114 6.73 53.47 14.00
CA THR A 114 7.44 52.28 13.50
C THR A 114 8.33 52.58 12.30
N SER A 115 8.50 53.84 11.89
CA SER A 115 9.13 54.23 10.61
C SER A 115 10.57 53.72 10.42
N ARG A 116 11.30 53.49 11.53
CA ARG A 116 12.66 52.94 11.53
C ARG A 116 12.72 51.43 11.79
N ALA A 117 11.57 50.74 11.89
CA ALA A 117 11.48 49.30 12.09
C ALA A 117 12.01 48.53 10.88
N THR A 118 12.85 47.53 11.15
CA THR A 118 13.44 46.62 10.13
C THR A 118 13.03 45.16 10.31
N SER A 119 12.49 44.81 11.49
CA SER A 119 12.13 43.45 11.88
C SER A 119 10.98 43.48 12.90
N MET A 120 9.91 42.70 12.65
CA MET A 120 8.74 42.53 13.52
C MET A 120 8.43 41.04 13.77
N ARG A 121 9.44 40.17 13.69
CA ARG A 121 9.31 38.71 13.85
C ARG A 121 8.66 38.36 15.19
N ALA A 122 7.62 37.53 15.14
CA ALA A 122 6.87 37.01 16.30
C ALA A 122 6.29 38.09 17.26
N MET A 123 6.17 39.35 16.83
CA MET A 123 5.81 40.48 17.71
C MET A 123 4.55 40.25 18.55
N PHE A 124 3.50 39.64 17.97
CA PHE A 124 2.22 39.31 18.63
C PHE A 124 1.97 37.79 18.70
N ARG A 125 3.01 36.96 18.59
CA ARG A 125 2.86 35.50 18.61
C ARG A 125 2.21 35.07 19.93
N GLY A 126 1.06 34.40 19.88
CA GLY A 126 0.33 33.96 21.08
C GLY A 126 -0.32 35.09 21.89
N ALA A 127 -0.43 36.31 21.36
CA ALA A 127 -1.21 37.40 21.96
C ALA A 127 -2.71 37.17 21.67
N THR A 128 -3.30 36.17 22.32
CA THR A 128 -4.63 35.61 21.99
C THR A 128 -5.78 36.62 21.97
N ASN A 129 -5.70 37.68 22.78
CA ASN A 129 -6.75 38.70 22.89
C ASN A 129 -6.51 39.93 21.99
N PHE A 130 -5.33 40.07 21.37
CA PHE A 130 -4.96 41.28 20.64
C PHE A 130 -5.78 41.44 19.35
N ASN A 131 -6.48 42.56 19.23
CA ASN A 131 -7.30 42.90 18.07
C ASN A 131 -7.47 44.43 17.90
N GLN A 132 -6.43 45.22 18.22
CA GLN A 132 -6.44 46.68 18.03
C GLN A 132 -5.89 47.09 16.66
N SER A 133 -6.29 48.26 16.18
CA SER A 133 -5.78 48.86 14.93
C SER A 133 -4.26 49.05 14.97
N ILE A 134 -3.65 48.83 13.82
CA ILE A 134 -2.23 49.06 13.50
C ILE A 134 -2.05 49.42 12.00
N ASP A 135 -3.12 49.76 11.26
CA ASP A 135 -3.06 50.00 9.80
C ASP A 135 -2.30 51.30 9.45
N SER A 136 -2.21 52.24 10.40
CA SER A 136 -1.43 53.47 10.28
C SER A 136 0.10 53.27 10.37
N TRP A 137 0.56 52.10 10.81
CA TRP A 137 1.98 51.80 11.04
C TRP A 137 2.80 51.89 9.76
N ASP A 138 3.90 52.64 9.83
CA ASP A 138 4.88 52.71 8.76
C ASP A 138 5.79 51.47 8.78
N VAL A 139 5.46 50.50 7.93
CA VAL A 139 6.22 49.25 7.77
C VAL A 139 7.16 49.24 6.57
N ARG A 140 7.38 50.37 5.88
CA ARG A 140 8.10 50.41 4.59
C ARG A 140 9.57 49.95 4.62
N ASN A 141 10.16 49.89 5.81
CA ASN A 141 11.53 49.43 6.06
C ASN A 141 11.59 48.00 6.64
N VAL A 142 10.45 47.36 6.92
CA VAL A 142 10.38 46.05 7.59
C VAL A 142 10.70 44.92 6.62
N THR A 143 11.82 44.25 6.87
CA THR A 143 12.33 43.16 6.02
C THR A 143 11.75 41.79 6.36
N THR A 144 11.18 41.61 7.57
CA THR A 144 10.56 40.36 8.01
C THR A 144 9.45 40.54 9.06
N MET A 145 8.36 39.81 8.84
CA MET A 145 7.17 39.69 9.72
C MET A 145 6.89 38.21 10.05
N GLU A 146 7.93 37.38 10.03
CA GLU A 146 7.82 35.94 10.28
C GLU A 146 7.16 35.62 11.63
N ASN A 147 6.18 34.71 11.66
CA ASN A 147 5.35 34.35 12.83
C ASN A 147 4.62 35.53 13.53
N MET A 148 4.53 36.74 12.95
CA MET A 148 4.13 37.97 13.67
C MET A 148 2.79 37.86 14.43
N PHE A 149 1.76 37.27 13.82
CA PHE A 149 0.43 37.04 14.41
C PHE A 149 0.11 35.55 14.61
N ARG A 150 1.14 34.69 14.66
CA ARG A 150 0.95 33.25 14.90
C ARG A 150 0.21 33.04 16.22
N GLU A 151 -0.89 32.29 16.20
CA GLU A 151 -1.70 31.98 17.38
C GLU A 151 -2.31 33.22 18.08
N ALA A 152 -2.35 34.38 17.41
CA ALA A 152 -3.11 35.56 17.82
C ALA A 152 -4.61 35.37 17.47
N THR A 153 -5.28 34.51 18.23
CA THR A 153 -6.59 33.93 17.87
C THR A 153 -7.72 34.94 17.63
N SER A 154 -7.67 36.12 18.27
CA SER A 154 -8.70 37.17 18.14
C SER A 154 -8.40 38.22 17.06
N PHE A 155 -7.19 38.23 16.49
CA PHE A 155 -6.76 39.29 15.58
C PHE A 155 -7.50 39.24 14.24
N ASN A 156 -8.16 40.34 13.87
CA ASN A 156 -8.99 40.47 12.67
C ASN A 156 -9.09 41.93 12.18
N GLN A 157 -7.98 42.68 12.20
CA GLN A 157 -7.93 44.03 11.64
C GLN A 157 -7.50 44.00 10.17
N ASP A 158 -8.01 44.96 9.38
CA ASP A 158 -7.52 45.21 8.03
C ASP A 158 -6.11 45.84 8.09
N LEU A 159 -5.24 45.48 7.15
CA LEU A 159 -3.83 45.90 7.09
C LEU A 159 -3.46 46.39 5.67
N ASN A 160 -4.44 46.99 4.99
CA ASN A 160 -4.38 47.26 3.55
C ASN A 160 -3.64 48.57 3.19
N SER A 161 -3.25 49.37 4.19
CA SER A 161 -2.43 50.59 4.02
C SER A 161 -0.91 50.30 4.14
N TRP A 162 -0.53 49.12 4.59
CA TRP A 162 0.87 48.71 4.80
C TRP A 162 1.67 48.60 3.49
N ASN A 163 2.75 49.37 3.37
CA ASN A 163 3.72 49.24 2.28
C ASN A 163 4.73 48.11 2.58
N THR A 164 4.46 46.91 2.07
CA THR A 164 5.29 45.72 2.31
C THR A 164 6.45 45.54 1.32
N SER A 165 6.78 46.53 0.47
CA SER A 165 7.77 46.36 -0.62
C SER A 165 9.21 46.04 -0.18
N ALA A 166 9.54 46.17 1.11
CA ALA A 166 10.82 45.72 1.70
C ALA A 166 10.81 44.26 2.21
N LEU A 167 9.65 43.61 2.25
CA LEU A 167 9.43 42.34 2.93
C LEU A 167 10.05 41.16 2.16
N SER A 168 11.00 40.47 2.81
CA SER A 168 11.68 39.30 2.26
C SER A 168 11.04 37.97 2.69
N THR A 169 10.38 37.94 3.86
CA THR A 169 9.70 36.76 4.38
C THR A 169 8.63 37.07 5.42
N MET A 170 7.48 36.40 5.26
CA MET A 170 6.33 36.41 6.17
C MET A 170 5.91 34.99 6.58
N ARG A 171 6.86 34.06 6.61
CA ARG A 171 6.64 32.65 6.97
C ARG A 171 5.82 32.51 8.26
N ILE A 172 4.76 31.70 8.24
CA ILE A 172 3.90 31.38 9.41
C ILE A 172 3.16 32.63 9.99
N MET A 173 3.07 33.76 9.27
CA MET A 173 2.62 35.05 9.82
C MET A 173 1.24 35.03 10.53
N PHE A 174 0.21 34.40 9.96
CA PHE A 174 -1.14 34.28 10.54
C PHE A 174 -1.51 32.83 10.91
N HIS A 175 -0.52 31.96 11.11
CA HIS A 175 -0.78 30.55 11.44
C HIS A 175 -1.58 30.42 12.75
N ARG A 176 -2.76 29.79 12.68
CA ARG A 176 -3.75 29.68 13.77
C ARG A 176 -4.22 31.03 14.34
N ALA A 177 -4.16 32.12 13.57
CA ALA A 177 -4.96 33.32 13.84
C ALA A 177 -6.42 33.02 13.43
N THR A 178 -7.13 32.24 14.26
CA THR A 178 -8.37 31.55 13.87
C THR A 178 -9.51 32.46 13.43
N SER A 179 -9.52 33.71 13.91
CA SER A 179 -10.51 34.74 13.56
C SER A 179 -10.07 35.67 12.43
N PHE A 180 -8.84 35.52 11.90
CA PHE A 180 -8.28 36.46 10.94
C PHE A 180 -8.96 36.37 9.56
N ASN A 181 -9.58 37.47 9.18
CA ASN A 181 -10.15 37.75 7.86
C ASN A 181 -9.95 39.25 7.53
N GLY A 182 -8.81 39.82 7.92
CA GLY A 182 -8.41 41.19 7.60
C GLY A 182 -7.94 41.33 6.15
N ALA A 183 -8.18 42.48 5.54
CA ALA A 183 -7.78 42.80 4.18
C ALA A 183 -6.25 43.00 4.07
N VAL A 184 -5.62 42.26 3.15
CA VAL A 184 -4.17 42.26 2.86
C VAL A 184 -3.87 42.25 1.36
N GLY A 185 -4.87 42.48 0.51
CA GLY A 185 -4.75 42.36 -0.96
C GLY A 185 -3.84 43.42 -1.60
N ASN A 186 -3.60 44.55 -0.94
CA ASN A 186 -2.73 45.63 -1.42
C ASN A 186 -1.23 45.37 -1.22
N TRP A 187 -0.84 44.28 -0.55
CA TRP A 187 0.56 44.02 -0.20
C TRP A 187 1.43 43.71 -1.43
N ASP A 188 2.51 44.48 -1.61
CA ASP A 188 3.61 44.10 -2.48
C ASP A 188 4.39 42.96 -1.82
N VAL A 189 4.20 41.74 -2.34
CA VAL A 189 4.93 40.53 -1.92
C VAL A 189 5.96 40.09 -2.96
N SER A 190 6.30 40.94 -3.94
CA SER A 190 7.18 40.59 -5.08
C SER A 190 8.60 40.17 -4.70
N ARG A 191 9.05 40.50 -3.48
CA ARG A 191 10.35 40.08 -2.90
C ARG A 191 10.26 38.89 -1.95
N VAL A 192 9.06 38.40 -1.64
CA VAL A 192 8.87 37.24 -0.77
C VAL A 192 9.12 35.96 -1.57
N SER A 193 10.06 35.13 -1.11
CA SER A 193 10.36 33.82 -1.72
C SER A 193 9.73 32.63 -0.99
N ASN A 194 9.30 32.81 0.26
CA ASN A 194 8.79 31.75 1.12
C ASN A 194 7.44 32.14 1.74
N PHE A 195 6.37 31.51 1.24
CA PHE A 195 4.99 31.66 1.68
C PHE A 195 4.53 30.52 2.61
N GLN A 196 5.46 29.76 3.21
CA GLN A 196 5.12 28.60 4.01
C GLN A 196 4.22 28.97 5.21
N SER A 197 3.11 28.24 5.32
CA SER A 197 2.13 28.32 6.41
C SER A 197 1.50 29.69 6.70
N VAL A 198 1.53 30.67 5.78
CA VAL A 198 1.11 32.07 6.05
C VAL A 198 -0.29 32.16 6.66
N PHE A 199 -1.30 31.46 6.11
CA PHE A 199 -2.69 31.45 6.59
C PHE A 199 -3.10 30.09 7.18
N SER A 200 -2.13 29.25 7.56
CA SER A 200 -2.36 27.87 8.02
C SER A 200 -3.16 27.84 9.33
N GLY A 201 -4.43 27.42 9.29
CA GLY A 201 -5.34 27.42 10.41
C GLY A 201 -6.01 28.76 10.70
N ALA A 202 -5.90 29.75 9.79
CA ALA A 202 -6.74 30.95 9.80
C ALA A 202 -8.15 30.57 9.28
N THR A 203 -8.93 29.91 10.14
CA THR A 203 -10.11 29.12 9.75
C THR A 203 -11.21 29.89 9.01
N VAL A 204 -11.31 31.21 9.23
CA VAL A 204 -12.31 32.09 8.59
C VAL A 204 -11.74 32.97 7.46
N PHE A 205 -10.44 32.84 7.14
CA PHE A 205 -9.79 33.69 6.14
C PHE A 205 -10.35 33.43 4.74
N ASN A 206 -10.88 34.47 4.11
CA ASN A 206 -11.44 34.43 2.76
C ASN A 206 -11.38 35.81 2.08
N ARG A 207 -10.28 36.56 2.27
CA ARG A 207 -10.05 37.85 1.59
C ARG A 207 -9.28 37.67 0.28
N ASP A 208 -9.59 38.55 -0.67
CA ASP A 208 -8.96 38.58 -1.97
C ASP A 208 -7.47 38.95 -1.86
N ILE A 209 -6.67 38.15 -2.56
CA ILE A 209 -5.20 38.20 -2.67
C ILE A 209 -4.77 37.87 -4.12
N SER A 210 -5.69 37.90 -5.07
CA SER A 210 -5.43 37.64 -6.50
C SER A 210 -4.43 38.63 -7.11
N SER A 211 -4.35 39.84 -6.54
CA SER A 211 -3.40 40.92 -6.84
C SER A 211 -1.95 40.65 -6.40
N TRP A 212 -1.69 39.64 -5.56
CA TRP A 212 -0.35 39.37 -5.04
C TRP A 212 0.62 38.89 -6.14
N ASN A 213 1.69 39.65 -6.37
CA ASN A 213 2.78 39.23 -7.26
C ASN A 213 3.67 38.18 -6.56
N VAL A 214 3.29 36.90 -6.65
CA VAL A 214 4.01 35.78 -6.04
C VAL A 214 5.18 35.22 -6.89
N SER A 215 5.62 35.92 -7.95
CA SER A 215 6.58 35.39 -8.94
C SER A 215 7.98 35.04 -8.41
N SER A 216 8.38 35.58 -7.26
CA SER A 216 9.62 35.20 -6.54
C SER A 216 9.45 33.98 -5.62
N GLY A 217 8.21 33.51 -5.42
CA GLY A 217 7.86 32.42 -4.52
C GLY A 217 8.35 31.06 -4.99
N THR A 218 9.14 30.38 -4.15
CA THR A 218 9.62 29.01 -4.41
C THR A 218 8.87 27.96 -3.57
N SER A 219 8.40 28.33 -2.38
CA SER A 219 7.68 27.42 -1.46
C SER A 219 6.37 28.03 -0.96
N PHE A 220 5.27 27.29 -1.19
CA PHE A 220 3.91 27.58 -0.72
C PHE A 220 3.41 26.49 0.24
N LYS A 221 4.33 25.68 0.77
CA LYS A 221 4.06 24.55 1.68
C LYS A 221 3.13 24.97 2.83
N LEU A 222 2.05 24.22 3.06
CA LEU A 222 1.05 24.44 4.10
C LEU A 222 0.29 25.79 4.05
N MET A 223 0.43 26.64 3.01
CA MET A 223 0.01 28.05 3.06
C MET A 223 -1.44 28.29 3.52
N PHE A 224 -2.39 27.47 3.04
CA PHE A 224 -3.83 27.50 3.38
C PHE A 224 -4.30 26.21 4.07
N THR A 225 -3.40 25.45 4.71
CA THR A 225 -3.78 24.25 5.50
C THR A 225 -4.82 24.61 6.55
N ASP A 226 -5.94 23.89 6.63
CA ASP A 226 -7.08 24.15 7.53
C ASP A 226 -7.65 25.59 7.46
N ALA A 227 -7.39 26.36 6.39
CA ALA A 227 -8.05 27.63 6.08
C ALA A 227 -9.45 27.36 5.50
N ARG A 228 -10.35 26.84 6.36
CA ARG A 228 -11.58 26.15 5.97
C ARG A 228 -12.57 26.96 5.14
N ALA A 229 -12.58 28.28 5.30
CA ALA A 229 -13.44 29.21 4.57
C ALA A 229 -12.84 29.75 3.25
N PHE A 230 -11.55 29.51 2.98
CA PHE A 230 -10.84 30.13 1.87
C PHE A 230 -11.32 29.60 0.51
N ASN A 231 -11.77 30.51 -0.36
CA ASN A 231 -12.27 30.20 -1.70
C ASN A 231 -12.10 31.40 -2.67
N GLN A 232 -11.03 32.18 -2.56
CA GLN A 232 -10.74 33.30 -3.47
C GLN A 232 -9.89 32.84 -4.67
N SER A 233 -10.11 33.44 -5.83
CA SER A 233 -9.41 33.07 -7.07
C SER A 233 -7.91 33.34 -6.97
N LEU A 234 -7.12 32.38 -7.46
CA LEU A 234 -5.65 32.47 -7.50
C LEU A 234 -5.09 32.25 -8.92
N ASP A 235 -5.94 32.11 -9.94
CA ASP A 235 -5.52 31.69 -11.29
C ASP A 235 -4.51 32.68 -11.93
N GLY A 236 -4.56 33.96 -11.57
CA GLY A 236 -3.60 34.99 -12.02
C GLY A 236 -2.21 34.93 -11.37
N TRP A 237 -1.95 34.03 -10.42
CA TRP A 237 -0.66 33.92 -9.75
C TRP A 237 0.42 33.29 -10.65
N SER A 238 1.56 33.97 -10.77
CA SER A 238 2.71 33.50 -11.56
C SER A 238 3.54 32.47 -10.80
N MET A 239 3.16 31.19 -10.91
CA MET A 239 3.81 30.07 -10.19
C MET A 239 5.14 29.60 -10.80
N ALA A 240 5.70 30.30 -11.79
CA ALA A 240 6.83 29.85 -12.61
C ALA A 240 8.18 29.64 -11.88
N ASN A 241 8.26 29.91 -10.57
CA ASN A 241 9.39 29.61 -9.70
C ASN A 241 9.05 28.67 -8.53
N ALA A 242 7.78 28.26 -8.39
CA ALA A 242 7.34 27.36 -7.34
C ALA A 242 7.92 25.95 -7.52
N THR A 243 8.50 25.39 -6.46
CA THR A 243 9.02 24.01 -6.43
C THR A 243 8.25 23.11 -5.46
N ASN A 244 7.61 23.68 -4.43
CA ASN A 244 6.95 22.92 -3.38
C ASN A 244 5.56 23.49 -3.02
N LEU A 245 4.51 22.69 -3.26
CA LEU A 245 3.11 22.99 -2.91
C LEU A 245 2.54 22.00 -1.86
N GLU A 246 3.41 21.29 -1.11
CA GLU A 246 3.01 20.28 -0.12
C GLU A 246 1.95 20.82 0.83
N LYS A 247 0.81 20.12 0.96
CA LYS A 247 -0.30 20.46 1.86
C LYS A 247 -0.88 21.87 1.67
N MET A 248 -0.61 22.56 0.55
CA MET A 248 -0.98 23.99 0.36
C MET A 248 -2.46 24.27 0.67
N PHE A 249 -3.39 23.40 0.25
CA PHE A 249 -4.83 23.48 0.52
C PHE A 249 -5.35 22.30 1.37
N PHE A 250 -4.47 21.64 2.16
CA PHE A 250 -4.86 20.50 3.01
C PHE A 250 -5.99 20.91 3.96
N ARG A 251 -7.16 20.28 3.87
CA ARG A 251 -8.39 20.62 4.64
C ARG A 251 -8.90 22.07 4.43
N ALA A 252 -8.60 22.71 3.31
CA ALA A 252 -9.28 23.94 2.88
C ALA A 252 -10.69 23.58 2.37
N THR A 253 -11.62 23.32 3.29
CA THR A 253 -12.89 22.62 3.02
C THR A 253 -13.87 23.34 2.08
N ALA A 254 -13.70 24.64 1.85
CA ALA A 254 -14.51 25.45 0.92
C ALA A 254 -13.79 25.78 -0.41
N PHE A 255 -12.53 25.38 -0.59
CA PHE A 255 -11.74 25.78 -1.75
C PHE A 255 -12.15 25.03 -3.02
N ASN A 256 -12.58 25.76 -4.04
CA ASN A 256 -12.99 25.25 -5.35
C ASN A 256 -12.79 26.29 -6.47
N GLN A 257 -11.54 26.73 -6.67
CA GLN A 257 -11.19 27.75 -7.67
C GLN A 257 -10.39 27.16 -8.83
N ASN A 258 -10.52 27.78 -10.00
CA ASN A 258 -9.67 27.49 -11.16
C ASN A 258 -8.20 27.80 -10.84
N LEU A 259 -7.29 26.92 -11.26
CA LEU A 259 -5.83 27.09 -11.15
C LEU A 259 -5.11 26.71 -12.46
N ASN A 260 -5.87 26.57 -13.55
CA ASN A 260 -5.38 26.03 -14.82
C ASN A 260 -4.33 26.92 -15.51
N SER A 261 -4.27 28.21 -15.18
CA SER A 261 -3.28 29.16 -15.69
C SER A 261 -1.90 29.08 -14.98
N TRP A 262 -1.77 28.26 -13.93
CA TRP A 262 -0.52 28.11 -13.18
C TRP A 262 0.56 27.34 -13.97
N ASN A 263 1.72 27.98 -14.18
CA ASN A 263 2.90 27.28 -14.66
C ASN A 263 3.56 26.47 -13.53
N THR A 264 3.35 25.17 -13.51
CA THR A 264 3.86 24.23 -12.51
C THR A 264 5.17 23.52 -12.90
N SER A 265 5.86 23.90 -13.99
CA SER A 265 6.97 23.12 -14.58
C SER A 265 8.24 22.96 -13.73
N LYS A 266 8.28 23.52 -12.52
CA LYS A 266 9.35 23.33 -11.51
C LYS A 266 8.86 22.67 -10.22
N VAL A 267 7.55 22.43 -10.08
CA VAL A 267 6.96 21.80 -8.90
C VAL A 267 7.34 20.33 -8.88
N SER A 268 7.96 19.88 -7.80
CA SER A 268 8.37 18.47 -7.63
C SER A 268 7.50 17.69 -6.65
N ASN A 269 6.68 18.37 -5.84
CA ASN A 269 5.97 17.73 -4.72
C ASN A 269 4.55 18.29 -4.52
N LEU A 270 3.55 17.41 -4.67
CA LEU A 270 2.12 17.67 -4.40
C LEU A 270 1.59 16.87 -3.21
N HIS A 271 2.44 16.38 -2.30
CA HIS A 271 2.05 15.56 -1.15
C HIS A 271 0.94 16.24 -0.32
N ARG A 272 -0.23 15.59 -0.24
CA ARG A 272 -1.46 16.08 0.42
C ARG A 272 -1.94 17.48 -0.02
N THR A 273 -1.55 18.01 -1.19
CA THR A 273 -1.84 19.40 -1.59
C THR A 273 -3.32 19.77 -1.56
N PHE A 274 -4.23 18.88 -1.98
CA PHE A 274 -5.69 19.07 -1.94
C PHE A 274 -6.41 18.08 -0.99
N ALA A 275 -5.67 17.30 -0.19
CA ALA A 275 -6.30 16.30 0.66
C ALA A 275 -7.24 16.93 1.71
N GLY A 276 -8.46 16.40 1.81
CA GLY A 276 -9.54 16.96 2.62
C GLY A 276 -10.14 18.28 2.11
N ALA A 277 -9.72 18.81 0.95
CA ALA A 277 -10.42 19.91 0.27
C ALA A 277 -11.71 19.36 -0.37
N ARG A 278 -12.69 19.04 0.48
CA ARG A 278 -13.82 18.13 0.17
C ARG A 278 -14.63 18.49 -1.07
N ILE A 279 -14.74 19.79 -1.40
CA ILE A 279 -15.51 20.28 -2.56
C ILE A 279 -14.62 20.74 -3.73
N PHE A 280 -13.31 20.51 -3.68
CA PHE A 280 -12.39 20.94 -4.74
C PHE A 280 -12.60 20.14 -6.02
N ASN A 281 -12.95 20.84 -7.09
CA ASN A 281 -13.07 20.36 -8.46
C ASN A 281 -12.65 21.47 -9.45
N GLY A 282 -11.71 22.32 -9.06
CA GLY A 282 -11.21 23.44 -9.88
C GLY A 282 -10.22 22.94 -10.94
N ASN A 283 -10.30 23.49 -12.16
CA ASN A 283 -9.51 22.98 -13.29
C ASN A 283 -7.99 23.15 -13.07
N ILE A 284 -7.26 22.07 -13.39
CA ILE A 284 -5.80 21.90 -13.31
C ILE A 284 -5.25 21.08 -14.51
N SER A 285 -6.06 20.94 -15.57
CA SER A 285 -5.78 20.09 -16.74
C SER A 285 -4.48 20.40 -17.46
N SER A 286 -4.12 21.69 -17.63
CA SER A 286 -2.89 22.11 -18.31
C SER A 286 -1.70 22.39 -17.37
N TRP A 287 -1.69 21.83 -16.17
CA TRP A 287 -0.51 21.82 -15.32
C TRP A 287 0.62 21.00 -15.98
N ASN A 288 1.81 21.59 -16.11
CA ASN A 288 3.00 20.85 -16.52
C ASN A 288 3.54 20.06 -15.31
N THR A 289 3.44 18.74 -15.39
CA THR A 289 3.74 17.81 -14.28
C THR A 289 5.05 17.05 -14.43
N SER A 290 5.81 17.25 -15.51
CA SER A 290 7.09 16.55 -15.81
C SER A 290 8.14 16.64 -14.69
N ALA A 291 8.13 17.73 -13.90
CA ALA A 291 9.01 17.93 -12.76
C ALA A 291 8.56 17.22 -11.47
N LEU A 292 7.35 16.65 -11.41
CA LEU A 292 6.83 15.97 -10.23
C LEU A 292 7.67 14.74 -9.86
N ARG A 293 7.69 14.45 -8.55
CA ARG A 293 8.28 13.26 -7.94
C ARG A 293 7.32 12.56 -6.98
N SER A 294 6.30 13.25 -6.45
CA SER A 294 5.27 12.62 -5.61
C SER A 294 3.86 13.22 -5.77
N LEU A 295 2.89 12.31 -5.90
CA LEU A 295 1.44 12.51 -5.80
C LEU A 295 0.84 11.87 -4.51
N ARG A 296 1.68 11.58 -3.50
CA ARG A 296 1.29 10.88 -2.27
C ARG A 296 0.12 11.60 -1.58
N ARG A 297 -1.02 10.91 -1.43
CA ARG A 297 -2.25 11.46 -0.84
C ARG A 297 -2.71 12.80 -1.45
N THR A 298 -2.34 13.18 -2.69
CA THR A 298 -2.59 14.55 -3.21
C THR A 298 -4.06 14.96 -3.16
N PHE A 299 -4.98 14.05 -3.47
CA PHE A 299 -6.43 14.25 -3.45
C PHE A 299 -7.13 13.39 -2.37
N ASP A 300 -6.42 12.94 -1.33
CA ASP A 300 -7.00 12.05 -0.28
C ASP A 300 -8.14 12.77 0.47
N GLY A 301 -9.39 12.40 0.19
CA GLY A 301 -10.59 13.07 0.72
C GLY A 301 -11.02 14.35 -0.01
N ALA A 302 -10.51 14.63 -1.21
CA ALA A 302 -11.06 15.64 -2.12
C ALA A 302 -12.30 15.07 -2.83
N SER A 303 -13.38 14.83 -2.07
CA SER A 303 -14.48 13.96 -2.48
C SER A 303 -15.26 14.39 -3.73
N ALA A 304 -15.22 15.67 -4.11
CA ALA A 304 -15.84 16.20 -5.33
C ALA A 304 -14.90 16.29 -6.56
N PHE A 305 -13.63 15.92 -6.42
CA PHE A 305 -12.65 16.09 -7.49
C PHE A 305 -12.89 15.13 -8.66
N ASN A 306 -13.05 15.66 -9.87
CA ASN A 306 -13.26 14.91 -11.10
C ASN A 306 -12.80 15.72 -12.35
N GLN A 307 -11.68 16.44 -12.26
CA GLN A 307 -11.12 17.17 -13.41
C GLN A 307 -10.27 16.26 -14.28
N ASN A 308 -10.37 16.39 -15.61
CA ASN A 308 -9.55 15.62 -16.54
C ASN A 308 -8.06 15.97 -16.37
N ILE A 309 -7.30 14.96 -15.96
CA ILE A 309 -5.85 14.97 -15.74
C ILE A 309 -5.17 13.81 -16.48
N GLY A 310 -5.85 13.12 -17.39
CA GLY A 310 -5.29 12.00 -18.16
C GLY A 310 -4.11 12.40 -19.05
N GLY A 311 -4.02 13.68 -19.43
CA GLY A 311 -2.89 14.27 -20.16
C GLY A 311 -1.72 14.77 -19.29
N TRP A 312 -1.70 14.48 -17.99
CA TRP A 312 -0.56 14.79 -17.12
C TRP A 312 0.61 13.83 -17.38
N ASP A 313 1.80 14.39 -17.63
CA ASP A 313 3.06 13.64 -17.57
C ASP A 313 3.38 13.28 -16.12
N VAL A 314 3.36 11.98 -15.80
CA VAL A 314 3.70 11.44 -14.47
C VAL A 314 4.91 10.47 -14.50
N SER A 315 5.64 10.44 -15.62
CA SER A 315 6.80 9.56 -15.89
C SER A 315 7.92 9.62 -14.83
N ASN A 316 7.97 10.69 -14.05
CA ASN A 316 8.97 10.92 -13.01
C ASN A 316 8.43 10.74 -11.57
N VAL A 317 7.14 10.41 -11.39
CA VAL A 317 6.48 10.36 -10.08
C VAL A 317 6.74 9.00 -9.40
N THR A 318 7.62 8.95 -8.41
CA THR A 318 8.00 7.70 -7.73
C THR A 318 7.13 7.33 -6.53
N ASN A 319 6.13 8.15 -6.18
CA ASN A 319 5.23 7.87 -5.06
C ASN A 319 3.83 8.45 -5.27
N PHE A 320 2.87 7.57 -5.58
CA PHE A 320 1.44 7.85 -5.73
C PHE A 320 0.58 7.31 -4.56
N VAL A 321 1.18 6.86 -3.45
CA VAL A 321 0.44 6.14 -2.39
C VAL A 321 -0.76 6.95 -1.90
N ARG A 322 -1.96 6.35 -1.96
CA ARG A 322 -3.26 6.97 -1.63
C ARG A 322 -3.63 8.24 -2.44
N ALA A 323 -3.08 8.46 -3.63
CA ALA A 323 -3.29 9.68 -4.43
C ALA A 323 -4.76 10.13 -4.53
N PHE A 324 -5.69 9.21 -4.80
CA PHE A 324 -7.14 9.45 -4.95
C PHE A 324 -7.99 8.71 -3.90
N LYS A 325 -7.41 8.33 -2.75
CA LYS A 325 -8.17 7.70 -1.67
C LYS A 325 -9.33 8.62 -1.24
N ASN A 326 -10.55 8.10 -1.12
CA ASN A 326 -11.74 8.90 -0.76
C ASN A 326 -12.08 10.07 -1.73
N ALA A 327 -11.50 10.14 -2.94
CA ALA A 327 -11.94 11.04 -4.00
C ALA A 327 -13.18 10.45 -4.68
N VAL A 328 -14.33 10.52 -3.99
CA VAL A 328 -15.54 9.72 -4.32
C VAL A 328 -16.11 9.99 -5.72
N ALA A 329 -16.00 11.23 -6.22
CA ALA A 329 -16.49 11.62 -7.54
C ALA A 329 -15.51 11.34 -8.69
N PHE A 330 -14.31 10.81 -8.43
CA PHE A 330 -13.24 10.71 -9.42
C PHE A 330 -13.42 9.51 -10.36
N ASP A 331 -13.68 9.79 -11.64
CA ASP A 331 -13.96 8.80 -12.70
C ASP A 331 -13.31 9.20 -14.05
N GLN A 332 -12.10 9.78 -14.01
CA GLN A 332 -11.35 10.16 -15.20
C GLN A 332 -10.51 9.01 -15.75
N ASP A 333 -10.30 8.99 -17.06
CA ASP A 333 -9.41 8.05 -17.72
C ASP A 333 -7.93 8.43 -17.48
N LEU A 334 -7.17 7.50 -16.88
CA LEU A 334 -5.74 7.63 -16.62
C LEU A 334 -4.90 6.57 -17.36
N THR A 335 -5.46 5.87 -18.35
CA THR A 335 -4.74 4.84 -19.13
C THR A 335 -3.49 5.37 -19.85
N GLN A 336 -3.46 6.68 -20.14
CA GLN A 336 -2.36 7.37 -20.83
C GLN A 336 -1.22 7.84 -19.90
N TRP A 337 -1.32 7.57 -18.58
CA TRP A 337 -0.25 7.91 -17.63
C TRP A 337 0.92 6.92 -17.73
N ASP A 338 2.10 7.40 -18.11
CA ASP A 338 3.33 6.63 -18.02
C ASP A 338 3.73 6.42 -16.55
N VAL A 339 3.58 5.19 -16.09
CA VAL A 339 3.91 4.72 -14.74
C VAL A 339 4.87 3.52 -14.76
N ALA A 340 5.59 3.33 -15.87
CA ALA A 340 6.45 2.17 -16.14
C ALA A 340 7.45 1.82 -15.01
N HIS A 341 7.94 2.84 -14.32
CA HIS A 341 8.86 2.77 -13.17
C HIS A 341 8.18 2.37 -11.85
N GLN A 342 6.93 1.90 -11.87
CA GLN A 342 6.16 1.41 -10.71
C GLN A 342 5.63 0.00 -11.00
N ALA A 343 6.39 -1.00 -10.52
CA ALA A 343 6.12 -2.42 -10.79
C ALA A 343 4.77 -2.94 -10.26
N THR A 344 4.14 -2.26 -9.29
CA THR A 344 2.85 -2.64 -8.69
C THR A 344 1.95 -1.43 -8.48
N GLU A 345 0.63 -1.63 -8.30
CA GLU A 345 -0.27 -0.51 -7.98
C GLU A 345 0.08 0.10 -6.60
N PRO A 346 0.31 1.41 -6.52
CA PRO A 346 0.62 2.10 -5.27
C PRO A 346 -0.50 1.94 -4.22
N LEU A 347 -0.12 1.58 -3.00
CA LEU A 347 -1.04 1.23 -1.90
C LEU A 347 -2.26 2.16 -1.80
N VAL A 348 -3.45 1.61 -2.11
CA VAL A 348 -4.76 2.27 -2.04
C VAL A 348 -4.84 3.51 -2.95
N PHE A 349 -4.26 3.44 -4.16
CA PHE A 349 -4.18 4.52 -5.16
C PHE A 349 -5.53 5.18 -5.45
N ALA A 350 -6.48 4.45 -6.05
CA ALA A 350 -7.79 4.99 -6.47
C ALA A 350 -8.96 3.99 -6.27
N PRO A 351 -9.36 3.65 -5.02
CA PRO A 351 -10.30 2.55 -4.71
C PRO A 351 -11.77 2.73 -5.15
N LYS A 352 -12.06 3.76 -5.95
CA LYS A 352 -13.37 4.03 -6.56
C LYS A 352 -13.32 4.23 -8.07
N LEU A 353 -12.13 4.33 -8.65
CA LEU A 353 -11.95 4.42 -10.09
C LEU A 353 -12.14 3.03 -10.71
N ASN A 354 -12.92 2.95 -11.80
CA ASN A 354 -13.09 1.73 -12.58
C ASN A 354 -11.72 1.21 -13.06
N ARG A 355 -11.45 -0.09 -12.91
CA ARG A 355 -10.16 -0.71 -13.28
C ARG A 355 -9.76 -0.44 -14.74
N ALA A 356 -10.73 -0.37 -15.65
CA ALA A 356 -10.49 -0.04 -17.06
C ALA A 356 -10.00 1.40 -17.32
N LYS A 357 -10.01 2.27 -16.30
CA LYS A 357 -9.51 3.66 -16.34
C LYS A 357 -8.22 3.87 -15.52
N HIS A 358 -7.67 2.82 -14.91
CA HIS A 358 -6.42 2.91 -14.15
C HIS A 358 -5.22 3.11 -15.11
N PRO A 359 -4.12 3.72 -14.65
CA PRO A 359 -2.82 3.59 -15.31
C PRO A 359 -2.39 2.12 -15.39
N CYS A 360 -1.55 1.78 -16.38
CA CYS A 360 -0.90 0.48 -16.46
C CYS A 360 0.25 0.34 -15.45
N TRP A 361 -0.10 0.24 -14.16
CA TRP A 361 0.76 -0.39 -13.16
C TRP A 361 1.11 -1.82 -13.61
N GLY A 362 2.29 -2.33 -13.24
CA GLY A 362 2.92 -3.55 -13.79
C GLY A 362 2.21 -4.90 -13.61
N PHE A 363 0.95 -5.01 -14.02
CA PHE A 363 0.15 -6.24 -14.07
C PHE A 363 0.09 -6.81 -15.50
N SER A 364 -0.08 -8.12 -15.59
CA SER A 364 -0.33 -8.88 -16.83
C SER A 364 -1.66 -8.55 -17.54
N SER A 365 -2.49 -7.68 -16.96
CA SER A 365 -3.80 -7.28 -17.53
C SER A 365 -3.74 -6.11 -18.54
N CYS A 366 -2.56 -5.54 -18.80
CA CYS A 366 -2.38 -4.53 -19.84
C CYS A 366 -2.01 -5.20 -21.17
N PRO A 367 -2.69 -4.93 -22.31
CA PRO A 367 -2.49 -5.70 -23.53
C PRO A 367 -1.04 -5.62 -24.02
N SER A 368 -0.42 -6.79 -24.16
CA SER A 368 1.00 -6.96 -24.41
C SER A 368 1.39 -6.81 -25.89
N THR A 369 0.43 -6.82 -26.80
CA THR A 369 0.62 -6.56 -28.24
C THR A 369 0.19 -5.13 -28.59
N LEU A 370 0.92 -4.51 -29.52
CA LEU A 370 0.50 -3.28 -30.21
C LEU A 370 -0.45 -3.68 -31.34
N ASN A 371 -1.73 -3.36 -31.21
CA ASN A 371 -2.77 -3.94 -32.06
C ASN A 371 -3.28 -2.94 -33.10
N LEU A 372 -3.27 -3.37 -34.37
CA LEU A 372 -3.96 -2.66 -35.45
C LEU A 372 -5.47 -2.80 -35.24
N SER A 373 -6.13 -1.70 -34.90
CA SER A 373 -7.55 -1.63 -34.51
C SER A 373 -8.49 -1.32 -35.68
N ALA A 374 -8.00 -0.65 -36.72
CA ALA A 374 -8.74 -0.40 -37.97
C ALA A 374 -7.80 -0.01 -39.13
N THR A 375 -8.24 -0.32 -40.35
CA THR A 375 -7.61 0.09 -41.61
C THR A 375 -8.59 0.91 -42.46
N SER A 376 -8.05 1.80 -43.29
CA SER A 376 -8.78 2.50 -44.35
C SER A 376 -7.88 2.59 -45.59
N PRO A 377 -8.22 1.97 -46.74
CA PRO A 377 -9.35 1.07 -46.97
C PRO A 377 -9.41 -0.10 -45.97
N ALA A 378 -10.61 -0.61 -45.74
CA ALA A 378 -10.79 -1.86 -44.99
C ALA A 378 -10.27 -3.05 -45.82
N ASP A 379 -9.94 -4.15 -45.15
CA ASP A 379 -9.61 -5.41 -45.82
C ASP A 379 -10.79 -5.94 -46.66
N GLY A 380 -10.49 -6.53 -47.81
CA GLY A 380 -11.48 -7.04 -48.77
C GLY A 380 -12.33 -5.96 -49.48
N ALA A 381 -12.01 -4.67 -49.34
CA ALA A 381 -12.86 -3.59 -49.88
C ALA A 381 -12.76 -3.48 -51.42
N PHE A 382 -13.89 -3.59 -52.11
CA PHE A 382 -14.01 -3.34 -53.56
C PHE A 382 -14.42 -1.90 -53.89
N GLY A 383 -14.16 -1.45 -55.12
CA GLY A 383 -14.51 -0.11 -55.60
C GLY A 383 -13.74 1.04 -54.93
N VAL A 384 -12.53 0.79 -54.40
CA VAL A 384 -11.73 1.80 -53.69
C VAL A 384 -11.39 3.00 -54.59
N SER A 385 -11.52 4.21 -54.05
CA SER A 385 -11.24 5.46 -54.78
C SER A 385 -9.74 5.67 -55.01
N LEU A 386 -9.38 6.10 -56.23
CA LEU A 386 -7.98 6.22 -56.70
C LEU A 386 -7.12 7.24 -55.92
N ASN A 387 -7.74 8.08 -55.08
CA ASN A 387 -7.07 9.09 -54.25
C ASN A 387 -7.23 8.80 -52.75
N SER A 388 -7.43 7.53 -52.37
CA SER A 388 -7.55 7.13 -50.96
C SER A 388 -6.17 7.04 -50.30
N ASN A 389 -6.02 7.72 -49.16
CA ASN A 389 -4.88 7.47 -48.27
C ASN A 389 -5.00 6.08 -47.62
N LEU A 390 -3.87 5.45 -47.36
CA LEU A 390 -3.79 4.27 -46.49
C LEU A 390 -3.62 4.72 -45.05
N THR A 391 -4.60 4.48 -44.19
CA THR A 391 -4.57 4.84 -42.76
C THR A 391 -4.64 3.60 -41.88
N PHE A 392 -3.71 3.51 -40.94
CA PHE A 392 -3.56 2.44 -39.95
C PHE A 392 -3.82 3.02 -38.57
N THR A 393 -4.85 2.55 -37.87
CA THR A 393 -5.23 3.02 -36.54
C THR A 393 -4.92 1.96 -35.49
N PHE A 394 -4.17 2.32 -34.45
CA PHE A 394 -3.72 1.42 -33.39
C PHE A 394 -4.50 1.62 -32.08
N ASP A 395 -4.37 0.67 -31.17
CA ASP A 395 -5.03 0.70 -29.85
C ASP A 395 -4.45 1.75 -28.88
N ARG A 396 -3.28 2.31 -29.20
CA ARG A 396 -2.53 3.30 -28.40
C ARG A 396 -1.65 4.20 -29.29
N ALA A 397 -1.00 5.19 -28.68
CA ALA A 397 -0.10 6.08 -29.40
C ALA A 397 1.12 5.33 -29.99
N VAL A 398 1.49 5.68 -31.23
CA VAL A 398 2.57 5.03 -31.99
C VAL A 398 3.63 6.01 -32.49
N PHE A 399 4.83 5.48 -32.72
CA PHE A 399 6.03 6.19 -33.15
C PHE A 399 6.79 5.35 -34.19
N SER A 400 7.50 6.01 -35.12
CA SER A 400 8.46 5.33 -35.98
C SER A 400 9.61 4.77 -35.15
N SER A 401 9.95 3.50 -35.33
CA SER A 401 10.91 2.84 -34.43
C SER A 401 12.36 3.33 -34.64
N ASN A 402 13.22 2.99 -33.68
CA ASN A 402 14.66 3.24 -33.85
C ASN A 402 15.31 2.38 -34.93
N ALA A 403 14.84 1.14 -35.12
CA ALA A 403 15.28 0.27 -36.21
C ALA A 403 14.83 0.78 -37.60
N GLY A 404 13.68 1.46 -37.65
CA GLY A 404 13.03 1.84 -38.90
C GLY A 404 12.38 0.64 -39.59
N GLY A 405 11.98 0.83 -40.84
CA GLY A 405 11.29 -0.17 -41.67
C GLY A 405 10.39 0.52 -42.67
N ASN A 406 9.68 -0.27 -43.48
CA ASN A 406 8.94 0.23 -44.63
C ASN A 406 7.50 -0.29 -44.67
N ILE A 407 6.63 0.50 -45.28
CA ILE A 407 5.30 0.10 -45.75
C ILE A 407 5.41 -0.07 -47.27
N ARG A 408 4.89 -1.18 -47.81
CA ARG A 408 4.91 -1.50 -49.25
C ARG A 408 3.49 -1.71 -49.76
N LEU A 409 3.23 -1.29 -50.99
CA LEU A 409 2.03 -1.64 -51.73
C LEU A 409 2.44 -2.54 -52.90
N PHE A 410 1.68 -3.62 -53.10
CA PHE A 410 1.85 -4.58 -54.18
C PHE A 410 0.52 -4.77 -54.93
N GLU A 411 0.59 -5.12 -56.21
CA GLU A 411 -0.54 -5.67 -56.96
C GLU A 411 -0.71 -7.18 -56.63
N SER A 412 -1.87 -7.75 -56.94
CA SER A 412 -2.23 -9.15 -56.60
C SER A 412 -1.32 -10.22 -57.22
N ASP A 413 -0.55 -9.87 -58.24
CA ASP A 413 0.46 -10.73 -58.90
C ASP A 413 1.86 -10.65 -58.24
N ASP A 414 1.92 -10.07 -57.04
CA ASP A 414 3.12 -9.80 -56.25
C ASP A 414 4.06 -8.73 -56.87
N THR A 415 3.61 -7.95 -57.85
CA THR A 415 4.33 -6.78 -58.39
C THR A 415 4.40 -5.64 -57.38
N LEU A 416 5.61 -5.22 -57.00
CA LEU A 416 5.84 -4.10 -56.08
C LEU A 416 5.54 -2.75 -56.74
N VAL A 417 4.47 -2.08 -56.29
CA VAL A 417 4.08 -0.73 -56.74
C VAL A 417 5.02 0.33 -56.19
N THR A 418 5.25 0.31 -54.86
CA THR A 418 6.07 1.32 -54.18
C THR A 418 6.47 0.89 -52.75
N THR A 419 7.45 1.60 -52.17
CA THR A 419 7.97 1.38 -50.81
C THR A 419 8.16 2.73 -50.11
N PHE A 420 7.54 2.89 -48.94
CA PHE A 420 7.64 4.09 -48.11
C PHE A 420 8.40 3.76 -46.81
N ASN A 421 9.54 4.40 -46.57
CA ASN A 421 10.23 4.26 -45.29
C ASN A 421 9.52 5.07 -44.19
N VAL A 422 9.18 4.41 -43.09
CA VAL A 422 8.34 4.98 -42.00
C VAL A 422 9.03 6.12 -41.24
N LYS A 423 10.36 6.23 -41.33
CA LYS A 423 11.15 7.19 -40.53
C LYS A 423 11.46 8.51 -41.25
N ASN A 424 11.49 8.51 -42.58
CA ASN A 424 12.00 9.64 -43.37
C ASN A 424 11.33 9.83 -44.76
N SER A 425 10.26 9.10 -45.08
CA SER A 425 9.40 9.42 -46.23
C SER A 425 8.49 10.61 -45.92
N SER A 426 8.43 11.61 -46.81
CA SER A 426 7.47 12.72 -46.73
C SER A 426 6.02 12.32 -46.98
N HIS A 427 5.76 11.08 -47.39
CA HIS A 427 4.42 10.54 -47.61
C HIS A 427 3.82 9.88 -46.37
N VAL A 428 4.65 9.60 -45.34
CA VAL A 428 4.23 8.97 -44.09
C VAL A 428 4.07 10.05 -43.02
N SER A 429 2.94 10.03 -42.33
CA SER A 429 2.68 10.88 -41.17
C SER A 429 2.18 10.03 -40.00
N ILE A 430 2.63 10.36 -38.79
CA ILE A 430 2.23 9.65 -37.56
C ILE A 430 1.71 10.70 -36.57
N SER A 431 0.53 10.48 -36.00
CA SER A 431 -0.07 11.38 -35.01
C SER A 431 -0.98 10.60 -34.06
N GLY A 432 -0.69 10.67 -32.75
CA GLY A 432 -1.41 9.88 -31.75
C GLY A 432 -1.32 8.39 -32.08
N SER A 433 -2.47 7.73 -32.19
CA SER A 433 -2.59 6.31 -32.54
C SER A 433 -2.70 6.01 -34.04
N GLN A 434 -2.51 7.00 -34.93
CA GLN A 434 -2.64 6.81 -36.38
C GLN A 434 -1.31 6.96 -37.11
N ALA A 435 -1.05 6.06 -38.05
CA ALA A 435 -0.08 6.21 -39.13
C ALA A 435 -0.83 6.33 -40.46
N THR A 436 -0.50 7.31 -41.29
CA THR A 436 -1.17 7.57 -42.59
C THR A 436 -0.15 7.76 -43.70
N VAL A 437 -0.41 7.09 -44.84
CA VAL A 437 0.40 7.14 -46.06
C VAL A 437 -0.41 7.76 -47.18
N SER A 438 0.12 8.83 -47.79
CA SER A 438 -0.56 9.58 -48.86
C SER A 438 -0.01 9.23 -50.25
N MET A 439 -0.86 8.67 -51.12
CA MET A 439 -0.49 8.23 -52.47
C MET A 439 -1.69 8.26 -53.44
N ALA A 440 -1.45 7.84 -54.69
CA ALA A 440 -2.48 7.55 -55.69
C ALA A 440 -2.46 6.07 -56.06
N LEU A 441 -3.58 5.57 -56.59
CA LEU A 441 -3.80 4.18 -56.98
C LEU A 441 -4.29 4.11 -58.43
N ASP A 442 -4.05 2.99 -59.10
CA ASP A 442 -4.51 2.70 -60.46
C ASP A 442 -5.87 1.99 -60.48
N ALA A 443 -6.51 1.99 -61.66
CA ALA A 443 -7.92 1.62 -61.83
C ALA A 443 -8.09 0.21 -62.42
N ASN A 444 -8.99 -0.56 -61.81
CA ASN A 444 -9.21 -2.00 -62.05
C ASN A 444 -8.01 -2.88 -61.62
N THR A 445 -7.35 -2.48 -60.54
CA THR A 445 -6.21 -3.18 -59.94
C THR A 445 -6.60 -3.72 -58.56
N ASP A 446 -6.12 -4.92 -58.26
CA ASP A 446 -6.28 -5.57 -56.96
C ASP A 446 -4.94 -5.45 -56.21
N TYR A 447 -4.97 -4.97 -54.97
CA TYR A 447 -3.80 -4.57 -54.19
C TYR A 447 -3.71 -5.29 -52.85
N TYR A 448 -2.48 -5.46 -52.34
CA TYR A 448 -2.22 -5.80 -50.94
C TYR A 448 -1.11 -4.96 -50.34
N VAL A 449 -1.14 -4.82 -49.01
CA VAL A 449 -0.20 -4.02 -48.22
C VAL A 449 0.70 -4.91 -47.38
N GLN A 450 2.00 -4.61 -47.34
CA GLN A 450 2.91 -5.15 -46.34
C GLN A 450 3.49 -4.05 -45.46
N ILE A 451 3.75 -4.38 -44.20
CA ILE A 451 4.38 -3.49 -43.22
C ILE A 451 5.51 -4.28 -42.54
N ASP A 452 6.75 -3.80 -42.64
CA ASP A 452 7.90 -4.45 -41.99
C ASP A 452 7.67 -4.55 -40.47
N ALA A 453 7.93 -5.74 -39.91
CA ALA A 453 7.92 -5.96 -38.47
C ALA A 453 8.85 -4.96 -37.76
N GLY A 454 8.32 -4.28 -36.74
CA GLY A 454 9.04 -3.25 -35.99
C GLY A 454 9.28 -1.93 -36.72
N SER A 455 8.67 -1.69 -37.89
CA SER A 455 8.69 -0.36 -38.53
C SER A 455 7.98 0.72 -37.69
N LEU A 456 6.86 0.34 -37.08
CA LEU A 456 6.10 1.10 -36.10
C LEU A 456 6.28 0.51 -34.69
N SER A 457 6.12 1.34 -33.68
CA SER A 457 6.32 0.97 -32.28
C SER A 457 5.48 1.81 -31.32
N ALA A 458 5.22 1.28 -30.13
CA ALA A 458 4.62 1.99 -29.01
C ALA A 458 5.50 1.78 -27.76
N ILE A 459 5.28 2.58 -26.71
CA ILE A 459 5.91 2.38 -25.41
C ILE A 459 4.88 1.73 -24.48
N ASN A 460 5.26 0.65 -23.83
CA ASN A 460 4.46 -0.04 -22.81
C ASN A 460 5.40 -0.50 -21.70
N ASN A 461 5.12 -0.17 -20.45
CA ASN A 461 6.01 -0.44 -19.30
C ASN A 461 7.48 -0.08 -19.57
N GLY A 462 7.72 1.12 -20.15
CA GLY A 462 9.06 1.64 -20.47
C GLY A 462 9.79 0.88 -21.59
N THR A 463 9.17 -0.16 -22.13
CA THR A 463 9.72 -1.07 -23.13
C THR A 463 9.16 -0.70 -24.50
N THR A 464 10.01 -0.68 -25.53
CA THR A 464 9.57 -0.44 -26.92
C THR A 464 8.87 -1.69 -27.44
N GLN A 465 7.54 -1.64 -27.54
CA GLN A 465 6.76 -2.68 -28.21
C GLN A 465 6.78 -2.41 -29.71
N LEU A 466 7.26 -3.38 -30.47
CA LEU A 466 7.29 -3.34 -31.92
C LEU A 466 5.94 -3.83 -32.47
N PHE A 467 5.43 -3.17 -33.51
CA PHE A 467 4.30 -3.70 -34.27
C PHE A 467 4.77 -4.96 -35.02
N SER A 468 4.00 -6.05 -34.95
CA SER A 468 4.37 -7.34 -35.58
C SER A 468 4.53 -7.26 -37.10
N GLY A 469 3.95 -6.24 -37.74
CA GLY A 469 3.94 -6.05 -39.19
C GLY A 469 2.68 -6.59 -39.85
N ILE A 470 2.66 -6.55 -41.18
CA ILE A 470 1.66 -7.18 -42.05
C ILE A 470 2.47 -7.88 -43.15
N THR A 471 2.27 -9.19 -43.35
CA THR A 471 3.16 -9.99 -44.22
C THR A 471 2.43 -10.83 -45.25
N ASN A 472 1.28 -11.41 -44.95
CA ASN A 472 0.53 -12.18 -45.92
C ASN A 472 -0.30 -11.24 -46.80
N LYS A 473 -0.43 -11.56 -48.09
CA LYS A 473 -1.22 -10.74 -49.02
C LYS A 473 -2.73 -10.71 -48.74
N THR A 474 -3.20 -11.59 -47.86
CA THR A 474 -4.58 -11.65 -47.35
C THR A 474 -4.82 -10.82 -46.09
N ASP A 475 -3.77 -10.37 -45.39
CA ASP A 475 -3.91 -9.69 -44.09
C ASP A 475 -4.44 -8.24 -44.23
N LEU A 476 -4.17 -7.62 -45.39
CA LEU A 476 -4.75 -6.33 -45.81
C LEU A 476 -4.70 -6.20 -47.33
N ASN A 477 -5.82 -6.52 -47.97
CA ASN A 477 -6.05 -6.43 -49.40
C ASN A 477 -7.26 -5.53 -49.74
N PHE A 478 -7.29 -4.96 -50.95
CA PHE A 478 -8.43 -4.20 -51.46
C PHE A 478 -8.38 -4.08 -52.99
N SER A 479 -9.50 -3.75 -53.62
CA SER A 479 -9.67 -3.72 -55.07
C SER A 479 -10.27 -2.40 -55.58
N THR A 480 -9.84 -1.97 -56.77
CA THR A 480 -10.48 -0.90 -57.54
C THR A 480 -11.41 -1.43 -58.66
N ARG A 481 -11.79 -2.72 -58.62
CA ARG A 481 -12.73 -3.43 -59.52
C ARG A 481 -14.17 -3.50 -58.98
N ALA A 482 -15.06 -4.17 -59.73
CA ALA A 482 -16.45 -4.52 -59.42
C ALA A 482 -16.71 -6.04 -59.64
N SER A 483 -17.84 -6.58 -59.16
CA SER A 483 -18.07 -8.04 -58.96
C SER A 483 -18.67 -8.84 -60.15
N ASP A 484 -18.78 -10.16 -59.96
CA ASP A 484 -19.01 -11.21 -60.99
C ASP A 484 -20.42 -11.87 -60.94
N THR A 485 -20.73 -12.76 -61.90
CA THR A 485 -22.09 -13.27 -62.23
C THR A 485 -22.15 -14.67 -62.94
N ILE A 486 -21.23 -15.61 -62.69
CA ILE A 486 -21.19 -16.95 -63.35
C ILE A 486 -21.44 -18.08 -62.31
N ALA A 487 -21.98 -19.23 -62.74
CA ALA A 487 -22.47 -20.30 -61.85
C ALA A 487 -21.75 -21.66 -62.04
N PRO A 488 -21.46 -22.41 -60.95
CA PRO A 488 -20.69 -23.64 -60.98
C PRO A 488 -21.41 -24.83 -61.65
N THR A 489 -20.63 -25.74 -62.23
CA THR A 489 -21.09 -26.95 -62.93
C THR A 489 -20.27 -28.18 -62.53
N LEU A 490 -20.87 -29.38 -62.53
CA LEU A 490 -20.19 -30.63 -62.12
C LEU A 490 -19.27 -31.16 -63.23
N VAL A 491 -18.04 -31.53 -62.86
CA VAL A 491 -16.96 -31.96 -63.77
C VAL A 491 -16.64 -33.46 -63.66
N SER A 492 -16.58 -34.02 -62.44
CA SER A 492 -16.22 -35.44 -62.23
C SER A 492 -16.65 -35.97 -60.86
N THR A 493 -16.68 -37.30 -60.71
CA THR A 493 -16.98 -38.00 -59.43
C THR A 493 -15.94 -39.07 -59.08
N SER A 494 -15.84 -39.40 -57.79
CA SER A 494 -15.07 -40.54 -57.27
C SER A 494 -15.90 -41.25 -56.18
N PRO A 495 -16.36 -42.51 -56.33
CA PRO A 495 -16.17 -43.38 -57.49
C PRO A 495 -16.64 -42.74 -58.80
N ALA A 496 -15.90 -43.01 -59.87
CA ALA A 496 -16.34 -42.65 -61.21
C ALA A 496 -17.61 -43.45 -61.57
N ASP A 497 -18.36 -42.95 -62.54
CA ASP A 497 -19.52 -43.68 -63.07
C ASP A 497 -19.10 -45.07 -63.64
N ASP A 498 -19.98 -46.07 -63.51
CA ASP A 498 -19.76 -47.49 -63.78
C ASP A 498 -18.60 -48.18 -62.96
N ALA A 499 -18.15 -47.63 -61.84
CA ALA A 499 -16.98 -48.16 -61.10
C ALA A 499 -17.21 -49.48 -60.33
N THR A 500 -16.26 -50.42 -60.40
CA THR A 500 -16.32 -51.74 -59.73
C THR A 500 -15.18 -51.97 -58.73
N ASN A 501 -15.45 -52.74 -57.67
CA ASN A 501 -14.54 -53.10 -56.55
C ASN A 501 -14.15 -51.96 -55.57
N VAL A 502 -15.06 -51.01 -55.34
CA VAL A 502 -15.01 -49.94 -54.32
C VAL A 502 -14.84 -50.50 -52.89
N GLY A 503 -14.24 -49.75 -51.97
CA GLY A 503 -14.17 -50.16 -50.57
C GLY A 503 -15.54 -50.27 -49.89
N VAL A 504 -15.71 -51.20 -48.95
CA VAL A 504 -16.81 -51.13 -47.95
C VAL A 504 -16.36 -50.49 -46.65
N THR A 505 -15.06 -50.46 -46.38
CA THR A 505 -14.45 -49.82 -45.21
C THR A 505 -14.26 -48.34 -45.50
N ASN A 506 -14.87 -47.47 -44.70
CA ASN A 506 -14.85 -46.01 -44.83
C ASN A 506 -15.04 -45.49 -46.29
N PRO A 507 -16.12 -45.89 -47.00
CA PRO A 507 -16.36 -45.44 -48.36
C PRO A 507 -16.74 -43.96 -48.39
N THR A 508 -16.20 -43.21 -49.34
CA THR A 508 -16.58 -41.81 -49.61
C THR A 508 -17.01 -41.62 -51.07
N LEU A 509 -17.75 -40.53 -51.31
CA LEU A 509 -18.16 -40.05 -52.63
C LEU A 509 -17.68 -38.61 -52.78
N THR A 510 -16.78 -38.35 -53.72
CA THR A 510 -16.30 -37.01 -54.09
C THR A 510 -16.99 -36.50 -55.36
N LEU A 511 -17.31 -35.21 -55.39
CA LEU A 511 -17.90 -34.46 -56.50
C LEU A 511 -17.02 -33.22 -56.76
N THR A 512 -16.51 -33.04 -57.98
CA THR A 512 -15.64 -31.91 -58.35
C THR A 512 -16.33 -31.01 -59.38
N PHE A 513 -16.19 -29.69 -59.23
CA PHE A 513 -16.91 -28.65 -59.99
C PHE A 513 -15.99 -27.82 -60.91
N SER A 514 -16.57 -26.88 -61.67
CA SER A 514 -15.88 -26.07 -62.69
C SER A 514 -15.09 -24.87 -62.16
N GLU A 515 -15.30 -24.51 -60.90
CA GLU A 515 -14.75 -23.35 -60.20
C GLU A 515 -14.85 -23.55 -58.68
N ASP A 516 -14.31 -22.62 -57.90
CA ASP A 516 -14.36 -22.69 -56.43
C ASP A 516 -15.79 -22.56 -55.89
N ILE A 517 -16.12 -23.38 -54.89
CA ILE A 517 -17.48 -23.55 -54.33
C ILE A 517 -17.56 -23.32 -52.82
N ALA A 518 -18.73 -22.84 -52.40
CA ALA A 518 -19.22 -22.87 -51.02
C ALA A 518 -20.38 -23.88 -50.89
N ILE A 519 -20.61 -24.37 -49.68
CA ILE A 519 -21.74 -25.26 -49.36
C ILE A 519 -23.05 -24.45 -49.38
N GLY A 520 -24.01 -24.91 -50.19
CA GLY A 520 -25.37 -24.37 -50.25
C GLY A 520 -26.35 -25.21 -49.41
N ALA A 521 -27.47 -25.63 -50.00
CA ALA A 521 -28.49 -26.46 -49.33
C ALA A 521 -29.19 -27.43 -50.30
N GLY A 522 -29.44 -28.65 -49.84
CA GLY A 522 -30.09 -29.73 -50.59
C GLY A 522 -29.56 -31.11 -50.16
N ASP A 523 -30.15 -32.19 -50.69
CA ASP A 523 -29.73 -33.56 -50.38
C ASP A 523 -28.86 -34.20 -51.49
N ILE A 524 -27.96 -35.10 -51.08
CA ILE A 524 -27.33 -36.11 -51.94
C ILE A 524 -27.89 -37.49 -51.53
N SER A 525 -28.50 -38.21 -52.47
CA SER A 525 -29.27 -39.44 -52.18
C SER A 525 -28.70 -40.67 -52.88
N ILE A 526 -28.43 -41.73 -52.12
CA ILE A 526 -27.89 -43.01 -52.57
C ILE A 526 -29.00 -44.07 -52.66
N PHE A 527 -29.09 -44.79 -53.77
CA PHE A 527 -30.11 -45.81 -54.02
C PHE A 527 -29.48 -47.15 -54.43
N ASP A 528 -30.11 -48.27 -54.04
CA ASP A 528 -29.78 -49.61 -54.53
C ASP A 528 -30.33 -49.78 -55.96
N GLN A 529 -29.44 -50.10 -56.91
CA GLN A 529 -29.77 -50.15 -58.35
C GLN A 529 -30.69 -51.33 -58.71
N SER A 530 -30.76 -52.36 -57.87
CA SER A 530 -31.53 -53.59 -58.14
C SER A 530 -32.97 -53.54 -57.63
N THR A 531 -33.22 -52.74 -56.60
CA THR A 531 -34.51 -52.60 -55.91
C THR A 531 -35.15 -51.21 -56.07
N ASP A 532 -34.39 -50.24 -56.57
CA ASP A 532 -34.77 -48.83 -56.70
C ASP A 532 -35.09 -48.14 -55.36
N ALA A 533 -34.60 -48.71 -54.25
CA ALA A 533 -34.84 -48.26 -52.89
C ALA A 533 -33.77 -47.26 -52.41
N LEU A 534 -34.21 -46.20 -51.72
CA LEU A 534 -33.32 -45.26 -51.04
C LEU A 534 -32.56 -45.98 -49.92
N VAL A 535 -31.24 -45.88 -49.93
CA VAL A 535 -30.34 -46.43 -48.90
C VAL A 535 -30.12 -45.39 -47.81
N LYS A 536 -29.69 -44.18 -48.18
CA LYS A 536 -29.61 -42.99 -47.32
C LYS A 536 -29.61 -41.71 -48.16
N ALA A 537 -30.16 -40.64 -47.61
CA ALA A 537 -29.97 -39.27 -48.08
C ALA A 537 -29.06 -38.51 -47.09
N TYR A 538 -28.28 -37.56 -47.61
CA TYR A 538 -27.30 -36.77 -46.90
C TYR A 538 -27.55 -35.29 -47.18
N ASP A 539 -27.99 -34.54 -46.16
CA ASP A 539 -28.06 -33.08 -46.19
C ASP A 539 -26.64 -32.52 -46.33
N VAL A 540 -26.38 -31.70 -47.35
CA VAL A 540 -25.01 -31.20 -47.60
C VAL A 540 -24.48 -30.25 -46.52
N THR A 541 -25.34 -29.75 -45.64
CA THR A 541 -24.97 -28.94 -44.48
C THR A 541 -24.58 -29.76 -43.24
N ASP A 542 -24.83 -31.09 -43.23
CA ASP A 542 -24.45 -31.96 -42.11
C ASP A 542 -22.97 -32.36 -42.17
N SER A 543 -22.12 -31.55 -41.54
CA SER A 543 -20.67 -31.74 -41.46
C SER A 543 -20.22 -33.00 -40.70
N ASN A 544 -21.13 -33.86 -40.23
CA ASN A 544 -20.80 -35.22 -39.79
C ASN A 544 -20.63 -36.18 -40.97
N PHE A 545 -21.14 -35.83 -42.16
CA PHE A 545 -21.05 -36.62 -43.38
C PHE A 545 -20.45 -35.86 -44.57
N THR A 546 -20.56 -34.53 -44.65
CA THR A 546 -20.04 -33.75 -45.78
C THR A 546 -18.86 -32.83 -45.41
N SER A 547 -17.96 -32.63 -46.37
CA SER A 547 -16.80 -31.73 -46.24
C SER A 547 -16.28 -31.28 -47.60
N LEU A 548 -15.82 -30.04 -47.72
CA LEU A 548 -15.01 -29.63 -48.88
C LEU A 548 -13.61 -30.23 -48.76
N SER A 549 -13.18 -31.00 -49.77
CA SER A 549 -11.86 -31.64 -49.82
C SER A 549 -10.82 -30.79 -50.55
N ASN A 550 -11.27 -29.98 -51.52
CA ASN A 550 -10.55 -28.87 -52.15
C ASN A 550 -11.52 -27.68 -52.27
N SER A 551 -11.04 -26.53 -52.76
CA SER A 551 -11.93 -25.39 -53.05
C SER A 551 -12.96 -25.68 -54.15
N ASP A 552 -12.70 -26.63 -55.04
CA ASP A 552 -13.58 -27.05 -56.15
C ASP A 552 -14.36 -28.35 -55.89
N SER A 553 -14.20 -28.99 -54.72
CA SER A 553 -14.59 -30.39 -54.52
C SER A 553 -15.29 -30.66 -53.18
N LEU A 554 -16.44 -31.31 -53.25
CA LEU A 554 -17.27 -31.77 -52.13
C LEU A 554 -17.11 -33.29 -51.92
N GLU A 555 -16.83 -33.73 -50.71
CA GLU A 555 -16.75 -35.14 -50.32
C GLU A 555 -17.85 -35.51 -49.32
N VAL A 556 -18.39 -36.73 -49.46
CA VAL A 556 -19.48 -37.29 -48.66
C VAL A 556 -19.08 -38.66 -48.10
N SER A 557 -19.09 -38.84 -46.78
CA SER A 557 -18.82 -40.09 -46.10
C SER A 557 -20.05 -41.01 -46.13
N LEU A 558 -19.94 -42.15 -46.82
CA LEU A 558 -21.04 -43.09 -47.05
C LEU A 558 -21.24 -44.05 -45.84
N VAL A 559 -21.51 -43.44 -44.69
CA VAL A 559 -21.79 -44.11 -43.41
C VAL A 559 -23.15 -43.71 -42.83
N ASP A 560 -23.65 -44.54 -41.92
CA ASP A 560 -24.85 -44.30 -41.13
C ASP A 560 -24.55 -43.42 -39.91
N ASN A 561 -25.56 -43.12 -39.11
CA ASN A 561 -25.45 -42.22 -37.96
C ASN A 561 -24.76 -42.88 -36.73
N THR A 562 -24.19 -44.07 -36.91
CA THR A 562 -23.30 -44.76 -35.95
C THR A 562 -21.87 -44.91 -36.47
N GLY A 563 -21.57 -44.40 -37.67
CA GLY A 563 -20.29 -44.55 -38.34
C GLY A 563 -20.12 -45.89 -39.07
N ALA A 564 -21.16 -46.72 -39.14
CA ALA A 564 -21.12 -47.97 -39.88
C ALA A 564 -21.34 -47.71 -41.38
N THR A 565 -20.62 -48.44 -42.24
CA THR A 565 -20.79 -48.35 -43.70
C THR A 565 -22.22 -48.67 -44.12
N ILE A 566 -22.84 -47.83 -44.97
CA ILE A 566 -24.13 -48.17 -45.60
C ILE A 566 -23.98 -49.14 -46.78
N LEU A 567 -22.76 -49.37 -47.25
CA LEU A 567 -22.49 -50.18 -48.43
C LEU A 567 -22.31 -51.65 -48.07
N SER A 568 -23.25 -52.48 -48.50
CA SER A 568 -23.09 -53.93 -48.49
C SER A 568 -22.01 -54.37 -49.51
N PRO A 569 -21.18 -55.38 -49.21
CA PRO A 569 -20.27 -55.97 -50.18
C PRO A 569 -21.00 -56.47 -51.44
N THR A 570 -20.33 -56.48 -52.59
CA THR A 570 -20.85 -57.03 -53.87
C THR A 570 -22.21 -56.47 -54.33
N THR A 571 -22.54 -55.22 -53.98
CA THR A 571 -23.86 -54.60 -54.24
C THR A 571 -23.74 -53.35 -55.12
N ASN A 572 -24.75 -53.09 -55.99
CA ASN A 572 -24.75 -51.98 -56.95
C ASN A 572 -25.58 -50.77 -56.48
N TYR A 573 -25.05 -49.55 -56.66
CA TYR A 573 -25.69 -48.31 -56.23
C TYR A 573 -25.69 -47.22 -57.30
N TYR A 574 -26.67 -46.30 -57.27
CA TYR A 574 -26.67 -45.04 -58.04
C TYR A 574 -26.97 -43.81 -57.15
N VAL A 575 -26.66 -42.60 -57.64
CA VAL A 575 -26.77 -41.34 -56.89
C VAL A 575 -27.70 -40.32 -57.58
N LEU A 576 -28.41 -39.51 -56.79
CA LEU A 576 -29.10 -38.28 -57.23
C LEU A 576 -28.66 -37.08 -56.35
N ILE A 577 -28.66 -35.88 -56.92
CA ILE A 577 -28.12 -34.66 -56.29
C ILE A 577 -29.08 -33.48 -56.54
N ASP A 578 -29.48 -32.76 -55.50
CA ASP A 578 -30.34 -31.57 -55.62
C ASP A 578 -29.67 -30.36 -56.28
N SER A 579 -30.48 -29.42 -56.78
CA SER A 579 -30.01 -28.09 -57.19
C SER A 579 -29.86 -27.19 -55.96
N GLY A 580 -28.81 -26.36 -55.95
CA GLY A 580 -28.50 -25.46 -54.84
C GLY A 580 -27.56 -26.04 -53.78
N ILE A 581 -27.07 -27.29 -53.92
CA ILE A 581 -26.14 -27.88 -52.95
C ILE A 581 -24.79 -27.14 -52.84
N VAL A 582 -24.39 -26.39 -53.87
CA VAL A 582 -23.18 -25.56 -53.89
C VAL A 582 -23.43 -24.25 -54.66
N GLU A 583 -22.70 -23.20 -54.28
CA GLU A 583 -22.71 -21.88 -54.94
C GLU A 583 -21.30 -21.26 -55.03
N ASP A 584 -21.09 -20.29 -55.93
CA ASP A 584 -19.80 -19.58 -56.05
C ASP A 584 -19.65 -18.45 -54.99
N ALA A 585 -18.49 -17.80 -54.97
CA ALA A 585 -18.21 -16.65 -54.09
C ALA A 585 -19.11 -15.41 -54.36
N SER A 586 -19.92 -15.41 -55.41
CA SER A 586 -20.91 -14.38 -55.76
C SER A 586 -22.38 -14.85 -55.61
N SER A 587 -22.61 -16.01 -54.98
CA SER A 587 -23.91 -16.65 -54.72
C SER A 587 -24.73 -17.05 -55.96
N ASN A 588 -24.05 -17.50 -57.02
CA ASN A 588 -24.62 -18.19 -58.17
C ASN A 588 -24.63 -19.71 -57.95
N GLN A 589 -25.74 -20.39 -58.22
CA GLN A 589 -26.02 -21.74 -57.68
C GLN A 589 -25.97 -22.88 -58.71
N PHE A 590 -25.52 -24.06 -58.27
CA PHE A 590 -25.49 -25.29 -59.10
C PHE A 590 -26.87 -25.88 -59.41
N SER A 591 -27.03 -26.45 -60.61
CA SER A 591 -28.29 -26.93 -61.18
C SER A 591 -28.73 -28.37 -60.82
N GLY A 592 -27.90 -29.15 -60.12
CA GLY A 592 -28.24 -30.50 -59.65
C GLY A 592 -28.07 -31.62 -60.68
N VAL A 593 -28.27 -32.88 -60.25
CA VAL A 593 -28.21 -34.11 -61.07
C VAL A 593 -29.40 -35.02 -60.77
N ALA A 594 -30.33 -35.10 -61.73
CA ALA A 594 -31.58 -35.86 -61.62
C ALA A 594 -31.63 -37.14 -62.49
N ASP A 595 -30.54 -37.50 -63.16
CA ASP A 595 -30.46 -38.70 -64.00
C ASP A 595 -29.81 -39.87 -63.25
N LYS A 596 -30.50 -41.03 -63.24
CA LYS A 596 -30.04 -42.26 -62.58
C LYS A 596 -28.83 -42.92 -63.28
N THR A 597 -28.51 -42.52 -64.51
CA THR A 597 -27.35 -43.01 -65.27
C THR A 597 -26.21 -41.98 -65.36
N ALA A 598 -26.07 -41.12 -64.35
CA ALA A 598 -24.97 -40.15 -64.26
C ALA A 598 -23.87 -40.53 -63.25
N VAL A 599 -24.16 -41.34 -62.23
CA VAL A 599 -23.20 -41.75 -61.16
C VAL A 599 -23.62 -43.12 -60.55
N ASN A 600 -22.83 -44.20 -60.72
CA ASN A 600 -23.13 -45.56 -60.18
C ASN A 600 -21.89 -46.50 -59.93
N PHE A 601 -21.93 -47.47 -58.96
CA PHE A 601 -20.74 -48.31 -58.54
C PHE A 601 -20.97 -49.66 -57.72
N THR A 602 -19.90 -50.45 -57.34
CA THR A 602 -19.90 -51.83 -56.66
C THR A 602 -18.66 -52.22 -55.75
N THR A 603 -18.64 -53.18 -54.74
CA THR A 603 -17.79 -53.17 -53.44
C THR A 603 -16.95 -54.41 -52.79
N GLN A 604 -15.97 -54.27 -51.77
CA GLN A 604 -14.93 -55.27 -51.15
C GLN A 604 -14.61 -55.56 -49.55
N SER A 605 -13.34 -55.78 -48.94
CA SER A 605 -12.97 -56.36 -47.52
C SER A 605 -11.49 -56.24 -46.80
N THR A 606 -11.10 -56.79 -45.55
CA THR A 606 -9.86 -56.51 -44.59
C THR A 606 -9.23 -57.58 -43.48
N ASN A 607 -8.09 -57.33 -42.68
CA ASN A 607 -7.63 -57.73 -41.21
C ASN A 607 -6.27 -58.54 -40.71
N CYS A 608 -5.43 -58.22 -39.60
CA CYS A 608 -4.31 -59.05 -38.82
C CYS A 608 -3.19 -58.75 -37.57
N GLY A 609 -3.10 -57.82 -36.52
CA GLY A 609 -1.82 -57.23 -35.81
C GLY A 609 -1.38 -57.32 -34.24
N ARG A 610 -0.46 -56.45 -33.65
CA ARG A 610 0.30 -56.46 -32.27
C ARG A 610 0.77 -55.08 -31.59
N ILE A 611 1.26 -55.05 -30.30
CA ILE A 611 1.97 -53.94 -29.52
C ILE A 611 3.25 -54.38 -28.66
N SER A 612 4.30 -53.55 -28.39
CA SER A 612 5.44 -53.83 -27.42
C SER A 612 6.26 -52.64 -26.78
N GLY A 613 7.17 -52.88 -25.80
CA GLY A 613 8.04 -51.84 -25.16
C GLY A 613 9.12 -52.32 -24.12
N ILE A 614 9.87 -51.41 -23.43
CA ILE A 614 10.96 -51.74 -22.45
C ILE A 614 10.97 -50.86 -21.17
N THR A 615 11.30 -51.42 -19.98
CA THR A 615 11.45 -50.66 -18.71
C THR A 615 12.89 -50.57 -18.17
N LYS A 616 13.30 -49.38 -17.67
CA LYS A 616 14.69 -49.01 -17.33
C LYS A 616 14.81 -48.19 -16.03
N LYS A 617 15.94 -48.31 -15.32
CA LYS A 617 16.29 -47.58 -14.07
C LYS A 617 16.87 -46.19 -14.36
N ARG A 618 16.95 -45.31 -13.34
CA ARG A 618 17.65 -44.00 -13.37
C ARG A 618 19.06 -44.03 -14.02
N ASN A 619 19.75 -45.18 -14.02
CA ASN A 619 21.07 -45.38 -14.65
C ASN A 619 21.07 -46.26 -15.92
N GLY A 620 19.96 -46.32 -16.66
CA GLY A 620 19.85 -46.98 -17.97
C GLY A 620 19.79 -48.51 -17.95
N ARG A 621 19.97 -49.16 -16.80
CA ARG A 621 19.88 -50.63 -16.68
C ARG A 621 18.41 -51.11 -16.70
N PRO A 622 18.07 -52.22 -17.36
CA PRO A 622 16.70 -52.74 -17.37
C PRO A 622 16.11 -53.15 -16.02
N ILE A 623 14.78 -53.35 -15.99
CA ILE A 623 14.03 -53.85 -14.83
C ILE A 623 13.16 -55.05 -15.22
N ALA A 624 13.45 -56.21 -14.64
CA ALA A 624 12.60 -57.40 -14.75
C ALA A 624 11.45 -57.40 -13.74
N ASN A 625 10.35 -58.05 -14.10
CA ASN A 625 9.13 -58.23 -13.29
C ASN A 625 8.39 -56.93 -12.93
N VAL A 626 8.48 -55.89 -13.77
CA VAL A 626 7.50 -54.79 -13.76
C VAL A 626 6.21 -55.31 -14.40
N ALA A 627 5.06 -55.11 -13.75
CA ALA A 627 3.78 -55.48 -14.32
C ALA A 627 3.29 -54.38 -15.27
N VAL A 628 2.94 -54.76 -16.51
CA VAL A 628 2.54 -53.86 -17.59
C VAL A 628 1.18 -54.31 -18.14
N ARG A 629 0.19 -53.42 -18.10
CA ARG A 629 -1.23 -53.79 -18.29
C ARG A 629 -1.79 -53.06 -19.50
N LEU A 630 -2.44 -53.76 -20.42
CA LEU A 630 -3.21 -53.14 -21.50
C LEU A 630 -4.64 -52.88 -21.01
N LEU A 631 -5.16 -51.69 -21.29
CA LEU A 631 -6.51 -51.26 -20.95
C LEU A 631 -7.22 -50.68 -22.17
N ASP A 632 -8.55 -50.76 -22.18
CA ASP A 632 -9.40 -50.05 -23.14
C ASP A 632 -9.63 -48.58 -22.72
N SER A 633 -10.36 -47.85 -23.55
CA SER A 633 -10.75 -46.45 -23.32
C SER A 633 -11.70 -46.24 -22.12
N SER A 634 -12.28 -47.30 -21.53
CA SER A 634 -13.01 -47.22 -20.26
C SER A 634 -12.10 -47.34 -19.02
N GLY A 635 -10.81 -47.66 -19.23
CA GLY A 635 -9.89 -48.01 -18.16
C GLY A 635 -10.06 -49.44 -17.63
N SER A 636 -10.75 -50.33 -18.38
CA SER A 636 -10.87 -51.75 -18.04
C SER A 636 -9.68 -52.53 -18.59
N VAL A 637 -9.14 -53.47 -17.81
CA VAL A 637 -7.91 -54.21 -18.17
C VAL A 637 -8.24 -55.35 -19.12
N LEU A 638 -7.67 -55.29 -20.33
CA LEU A 638 -7.83 -56.29 -21.37
C LEU A 638 -6.83 -57.44 -21.23
N THR A 639 -5.57 -57.12 -20.94
CA THR A 639 -4.48 -58.11 -20.76
C THR A 639 -3.35 -57.53 -19.91
N THR A 640 -2.39 -58.35 -19.50
CA THR A 640 -1.24 -57.95 -18.65
C THR A 640 -0.04 -58.84 -18.91
N ALA A 641 1.11 -58.23 -19.14
CA ALA A 641 2.43 -58.86 -19.24
C ALA A 641 3.31 -58.47 -18.04
N ASN A 642 4.41 -59.20 -17.83
CA ASN A 642 5.48 -58.81 -16.90
C ASN A 642 6.78 -58.68 -17.68
N THR A 643 7.62 -57.71 -17.33
CA THR A 643 8.87 -57.45 -18.07
C THR A 643 9.92 -58.54 -17.87
N ASP A 644 10.63 -58.88 -18.94
CA ASP A 644 11.65 -59.92 -18.96
C ASP A 644 12.97 -59.50 -18.27
N ALA A 645 13.99 -60.36 -18.32
CA ALA A 645 15.33 -60.07 -17.78
C ALA A 645 16.00 -58.81 -18.39
N ASN A 646 15.60 -58.44 -19.61
CA ASN A 646 16.06 -57.28 -20.37
C ASN A 646 15.07 -56.10 -20.30
N GLY A 647 14.02 -56.21 -19.48
CA GLY A 647 12.99 -55.18 -19.26
C GLY A 647 11.89 -55.11 -20.31
N PHE A 648 11.89 -56.01 -21.30
CA PHE A 648 10.97 -56.00 -22.46
C PHE A 648 9.60 -56.63 -22.15
N TYR A 649 8.55 -56.17 -22.86
CA TYR A 649 7.19 -56.73 -22.81
C TYR A 649 6.48 -56.59 -24.17
N GLU A 650 5.49 -57.45 -24.44
CA GLU A 650 4.62 -57.41 -25.62
C GLU A 650 3.15 -57.66 -25.24
N LEU A 651 2.22 -57.15 -26.05
CA LEU A 651 0.77 -57.13 -25.82
C LEU A 651 0.04 -57.28 -27.18
N PHE A 652 -1.14 -57.92 -27.23
CA PHE A 652 -1.86 -58.18 -28.48
C PHE A 652 -3.28 -57.57 -28.45
N PRO A 653 -3.62 -56.64 -29.37
CA PRO A 653 -4.97 -56.08 -29.50
C PRO A 653 -6.00 -57.13 -29.97
N PRO A 654 -7.25 -57.10 -29.47
CA PRO A 654 -8.32 -57.98 -29.97
C PRO A 654 -9.01 -57.43 -31.23
N SER A 655 -8.82 -56.15 -31.55
CA SER A 655 -9.39 -55.41 -32.68
C SER A 655 -8.58 -54.14 -32.96
N VAL A 656 -8.91 -53.45 -34.06
CA VAL A 656 -8.61 -52.01 -34.20
C VAL A 656 -9.24 -51.20 -33.05
N GLY A 657 -8.66 -50.04 -32.76
CA GLY A 657 -9.12 -49.12 -31.72
C GLY A 657 -8.01 -48.49 -30.90
N THR A 658 -8.41 -47.75 -29.87
CA THR A 658 -7.53 -46.93 -29.02
C THR A 658 -7.37 -47.56 -27.63
N PHE A 659 -6.13 -47.74 -27.19
CA PHE A 659 -5.75 -48.46 -25.97
C PHE A 659 -4.83 -47.63 -25.07
N ARG A 660 -4.61 -48.15 -23.86
CA ARG A 660 -3.81 -47.56 -22.78
C ARG A 660 -2.90 -48.60 -22.14
N VAL A 661 -1.73 -48.19 -21.66
CA VAL A 661 -0.77 -49.01 -20.90
C VAL A 661 -0.53 -48.43 -19.51
N GLU A 662 -0.61 -49.27 -18.46
CA GLU A 662 -0.20 -48.92 -17.09
C GLU A 662 1.08 -49.68 -16.69
N PHE A 663 2.03 -48.98 -16.06
CA PHE A 663 3.19 -49.57 -15.38
C PHE A 663 2.99 -49.57 -13.86
N SER A 664 3.09 -50.75 -13.22
CA SER A 664 2.98 -50.89 -11.76
C SER A 664 4.35 -51.21 -11.12
N PRO A 665 4.96 -50.29 -10.36
CA PRO A 665 6.32 -50.46 -9.84
C PRO A 665 6.38 -51.36 -8.60
N SER A 666 7.11 -52.47 -8.69
CA SER A 666 7.55 -53.22 -7.50
C SER A 666 8.68 -52.46 -6.79
N SER A 667 8.39 -51.96 -5.58
CA SER A 667 9.32 -51.31 -4.62
C SER A 667 10.03 -50.01 -5.06
N GLY A 668 9.24 -48.94 -5.22
CA GLY A 668 9.57 -47.59 -4.72
C GLY A 668 10.93 -47.00 -5.11
N ARG A 669 11.22 -46.89 -6.41
CA ARG A 669 12.38 -46.16 -6.94
C ARG A 669 12.03 -45.45 -8.26
N PRO A 670 12.49 -44.21 -8.51
CA PRO A 670 12.24 -43.50 -9.77
C PRO A 670 12.82 -44.20 -11.01
N LEU A 671 12.11 -44.08 -12.13
CA LEU A 671 12.44 -44.63 -13.45
C LEU A 671 12.99 -43.55 -14.39
N LYS A 672 13.64 -43.95 -15.49
CA LYS A 672 14.02 -43.04 -16.59
C LYS A 672 14.09 -43.77 -17.94
N GLY A 673 13.28 -43.32 -18.89
CA GLY A 673 13.33 -43.72 -20.29
C GLY A 673 14.40 -43.00 -21.12
N GLN A 674 14.64 -43.52 -22.32
CA GLN A 674 15.45 -42.92 -23.39
C GLN A 674 14.93 -43.47 -24.72
N SER A 675 14.69 -42.59 -25.69
CA SER A 675 14.04 -42.93 -26.96
C SER A 675 14.89 -43.82 -27.87
N GLY A 676 14.21 -44.75 -28.56
CA GLY A 676 14.66 -45.22 -29.87
C GLY A 676 14.43 -44.14 -30.93
N ALA A 677 14.94 -44.35 -32.14
CA ALA A 677 14.72 -43.42 -33.25
C ALA A 677 13.37 -43.71 -33.92
N ASP A 678 12.29 -43.14 -33.37
CA ASP A 678 11.27 -42.35 -34.08
C ASP A 678 10.32 -41.70 -33.03
N ALA A 679 9.45 -40.78 -33.45
CA ALA A 679 8.94 -39.71 -32.58
C ALA A 679 7.65 -40.02 -31.79
N GLU A 680 7.42 -39.22 -30.75
CA GLU A 680 6.15 -38.97 -30.04
C GLU A 680 5.33 -40.16 -29.50
N ARG A 681 5.60 -40.56 -28.25
CA ARG A 681 4.55 -41.01 -27.31
C ARG A 681 4.95 -40.83 -25.83
N VAL A 682 3.95 -40.93 -24.96
CA VAL A 682 3.91 -40.31 -23.61
C VAL A 682 4.85 -40.98 -22.60
N SER A 683 5.15 -40.29 -21.50
CA SER A 683 6.06 -40.72 -20.45
C SER A 683 5.47 -40.46 -19.05
N GLY A 684 5.27 -41.51 -18.25
CA GLY A 684 4.72 -41.42 -16.89
C GLY A 684 4.39 -42.80 -16.29
N ARG A 685 3.46 -42.85 -15.33
CA ARG A 685 2.87 -44.12 -14.83
C ARG A 685 1.96 -44.81 -15.87
N PHE A 686 1.35 -44.00 -16.73
CA PHE A 686 0.45 -44.43 -17.79
C PHE A 686 0.96 -43.90 -19.14
N ILE A 687 0.63 -44.62 -20.21
CA ILE A 687 0.76 -44.15 -21.59
C ILE A 687 -0.58 -44.43 -22.26
N GLU A 688 -1.20 -43.39 -22.81
CA GLU A 688 -2.58 -43.42 -23.31
C GLU A 688 -2.61 -43.07 -24.81
N ASN A 689 -3.77 -43.25 -25.44
CA ASN A 689 -3.99 -43.02 -26.87
C ASN A 689 -3.03 -43.82 -27.78
N ILE A 690 -2.87 -45.13 -27.51
CA ILE A 690 -2.17 -46.08 -28.38
C ILE A 690 -3.18 -46.64 -29.38
N GLU A 691 -3.08 -46.22 -30.64
CA GLU A 691 -4.04 -46.57 -31.69
C GLU A 691 -3.53 -47.70 -32.57
N ILE A 692 -4.46 -48.58 -32.97
CA ILE A 692 -4.26 -49.69 -33.90
C ILE A 692 -5.26 -49.48 -35.04
N THR A 693 -4.74 -49.13 -36.22
CA THR A 693 -5.51 -48.47 -37.31
C THR A 693 -5.98 -49.42 -38.40
N ASP A 694 -5.08 -50.18 -39.02
CA ASP A 694 -5.46 -51.43 -39.67
C ASP A 694 -5.54 -52.51 -38.58
N ALA A 695 -6.41 -53.47 -38.81
CA ALA A 695 -6.46 -54.68 -38.02
C ALA A 695 -5.16 -55.48 -38.13
N CYS A 696 -4.15 -55.10 -38.95
CA CYS A 696 -2.81 -55.68 -39.13
C CYS A 696 -1.62 -54.97 -38.42
N ASP A 697 -1.82 -53.83 -37.75
CA ASP A 697 -0.70 -52.97 -37.33
C ASP A 697 0.12 -53.47 -36.13
N ASP A 698 1.41 -53.09 -36.10
CA ASP A 698 2.39 -53.31 -35.02
C ASP A 698 2.80 -51.96 -34.38
N VAL A 699 2.79 -51.83 -33.05
CA VAL A 699 3.23 -50.60 -32.34
C VAL A 699 4.24 -50.89 -31.21
N ASP A 700 5.50 -50.46 -31.37
CA ASP A 700 6.61 -50.75 -30.45
C ASP A 700 7.16 -49.49 -29.72
N SER A 701 8.08 -49.69 -28.75
CA SER A 701 8.90 -48.64 -28.06
C SER A 701 8.23 -47.74 -27.01
N VAL A 702 7.48 -48.32 -26.07
CA VAL A 702 6.66 -47.61 -25.06
C VAL A 702 7.32 -47.59 -23.64
N ASP A 703 7.84 -46.43 -23.19
CA ASP A 703 8.79 -46.17 -22.05
C ASP A 703 8.44 -44.88 -21.19
N GLY A 704 8.98 -44.63 -19.95
CA GLY A 704 8.60 -43.44 -19.11
C GLY A 704 9.57 -42.82 -18.04
N LEU A 705 9.22 -41.65 -17.45
CA LEU A 705 9.99 -40.74 -16.54
C LEU A 705 9.08 -39.90 -15.56
N LEU A 706 9.66 -39.03 -14.70
CA LEU A 706 9.03 -38.08 -13.74
C LEU A 706 9.67 -36.66 -13.76
N ILE A 707 9.04 -35.66 -13.11
CA ILE A 707 9.48 -34.24 -13.00
C ILE A 707 9.96 -33.90 -11.56
N ASP A 708 11.04 -33.11 -11.44
CA ASP A 708 11.71 -32.76 -10.15
C ASP A 708 12.45 -31.40 -10.27
N PRO A 709 12.12 -30.37 -9.47
CA PRO A 709 12.95 -29.19 -9.23
C PRO A 709 13.80 -29.40 -7.96
N ALA A 710 15.09 -29.65 -8.17
CA ALA A 710 16.09 -29.85 -7.12
C ALA A 710 17.18 -28.78 -7.18
N GLY A 711 18.06 -28.73 -6.19
CA GLY A 711 19.10 -27.70 -6.17
C GLY A 711 20.02 -27.74 -4.96
N VAL A 712 20.90 -26.73 -4.90
CA VAL A 712 21.88 -26.52 -3.82
C VAL A 712 21.96 -25.03 -3.50
N VAL A 713 21.80 -24.65 -2.23
CA VAL A 713 22.09 -23.29 -1.74
C VAL A 713 23.58 -23.19 -1.39
N TYR A 714 24.26 -22.13 -1.83
CA TYR A 714 25.72 -22.00 -1.68
C TYR A 714 26.21 -20.56 -1.47
N ASP A 715 27.40 -20.40 -0.88
CA ASP A 715 28.07 -19.11 -0.69
C ASP A 715 28.56 -18.57 -2.04
N ALA A 716 28.05 -17.42 -2.47
CA ALA A 716 28.39 -16.81 -3.76
C ALA A 716 29.90 -16.55 -3.96
N VAL A 717 30.63 -16.33 -2.86
CA VAL A 717 32.05 -15.98 -2.83
C VAL A 717 32.94 -17.22 -2.69
N THR A 718 32.71 -18.07 -1.68
CA THR A 718 33.57 -19.25 -1.44
C THR A 718 33.16 -20.49 -2.23
N ARG A 719 31.92 -20.52 -2.73
CA ARG A 719 31.27 -21.67 -3.39
C ARG A 719 31.15 -22.94 -2.52
N ALA A 720 31.29 -22.81 -1.20
CA ALA A 720 30.88 -23.87 -0.28
C ALA A 720 29.34 -24.00 -0.27
N PRO A 721 28.78 -25.22 -0.19
CA PRO A 721 27.36 -25.41 0.11
C PRO A 721 27.00 -24.80 1.46
N VAL A 722 25.78 -24.26 1.56
CA VAL A 722 25.28 -23.60 2.77
C VAL A 722 24.26 -24.48 3.47
N LYS A 723 24.62 -24.86 4.70
CA LYS A 723 23.78 -25.54 5.68
C LYS A 723 22.79 -24.58 6.34
N ASP A 724 21.65 -25.10 6.81
CA ASP A 724 20.64 -24.40 7.61
C ASP A 724 19.90 -23.26 6.86
N ALA A 725 20.03 -23.17 5.54
CA ALA A 725 19.16 -22.33 4.71
C ALA A 725 17.76 -22.97 4.63
N VAL A 726 16.69 -22.16 4.62
CA VAL A 726 15.33 -22.67 4.44
C VAL A 726 14.87 -22.37 3.02
N VAL A 727 14.45 -23.40 2.29
CA VAL A 727 13.90 -23.33 0.94
C VAL A 727 12.43 -23.72 0.99
N GLU A 728 11.57 -22.83 0.53
CA GLU A 728 10.13 -23.06 0.41
C GLU A 728 9.72 -23.08 -1.06
N LEU A 729 8.89 -24.07 -1.44
CA LEU A 729 8.19 -24.09 -2.71
C LEU A 729 6.82 -23.43 -2.57
N LEU A 730 6.57 -22.41 -3.39
CA LEU A 730 5.34 -21.63 -3.40
C LEU A 730 4.60 -21.75 -4.73
N LEU A 731 3.29 -21.53 -4.68
CA LEU A 731 2.40 -21.31 -5.81
C LEU A 731 1.57 -20.05 -5.52
N ASP A 732 1.57 -19.08 -6.44
CA ASP A 732 0.88 -17.79 -6.31
C ASP A 732 1.12 -17.04 -4.97
N GLY A 733 2.32 -17.21 -4.39
CA GLY A 733 2.72 -16.58 -3.12
C GLY A 733 2.32 -17.32 -1.84
N ALA A 734 1.64 -18.47 -1.94
CA ALA A 734 1.36 -19.38 -0.82
C ALA A 734 2.27 -20.62 -0.87
N VAL A 735 2.65 -21.18 0.28
CA VAL A 735 3.44 -22.43 0.32
C VAL A 735 2.60 -23.60 -0.22
N VAL A 736 3.22 -24.45 -1.03
CA VAL A 736 2.59 -25.62 -1.65
C VAL A 736 2.11 -26.64 -0.60
N ASP A 737 0.97 -27.29 -0.87
CA ASP A 737 0.45 -28.37 -0.04
C ASP A 737 1.21 -29.69 -0.32
N ASP A 738 1.78 -30.32 0.71
CA ASP A 738 2.54 -31.58 0.62
C ASP A 738 1.78 -32.71 -0.09
N SER A 739 0.44 -32.66 -0.17
CA SER A 739 -0.35 -33.66 -0.89
C SER A 739 -0.09 -33.71 -2.40
N ILE A 740 0.44 -32.64 -3.03
CA ILE A 740 0.86 -32.68 -4.45
C ILE A 740 2.32 -33.11 -4.67
N LEU A 741 3.11 -33.30 -3.61
CA LEU A 741 4.52 -33.70 -3.69
C LEU A 741 4.71 -35.19 -3.36
N ASP A 742 5.62 -35.89 -4.02
CA ASP A 742 5.95 -37.26 -3.65
C ASP A 742 6.82 -37.31 -2.39
N SER A 743 6.53 -38.26 -1.50
CA SER A 743 7.25 -38.48 -0.24
C SER A 743 8.76 -38.73 -0.38
N SER A 744 9.26 -39.03 -1.60
CA SER A 744 10.68 -39.18 -1.90
C SER A 744 11.40 -37.90 -2.32
N GLY A 745 10.67 -36.80 -2.63
CA GLY A 745 11.25 -35.46 -2.80
C GLY A 745 11.37 -34.70 -1.47
N GLY A 746 10.39 -34.88 -0.59
CA GLY A 746 10.29 -34.17 0.70
C GLY A 746 9.12 -33.18 0.74
N PRO A 747 8.91 -32.50 1.88
CA PRO A 747 7.84 -31.52 2.04
C PRO A 747 8.13 -30.20 1.30
N ALA A 748 7.12 -29.33 1.17
CA ALA A 748 7.21 -28.03 0.51
C ALA A 748 8.08 -26.98 1.24
N THR A 749 8.51 -27.25 2.47
CA THR A 749 9.46 -26.43 3.23
C THR A 749 10.63 -27.32 3.70
N GLN A 750 11.84 -27.03 3.25
CA GLN A 750 13.03 -27.83 3.55
C GLN A 750 14.14 -26.98 4.16
N THR A 751 14.98 -27.59 5.00
CA THR A 751 16.19 -26.97 5.56
C THR A 751 17.40 -27.71 5.03
N THR A 752 18.37 -26.97 4.47
CA THR A 752 19.51 -27.56 3.75
C THR A 752 20.51 -28.26 4.69
N GLY A 753 21.02 -29.41 4.24
CA GLY A 753 22.03 -30.19 4.94
C GLY A 753 23.45 -29.60 4.81
N ASP A 754 24.45 -30.34 5.30
CA ASP A 754 25.88 -29.98 5.12
C ASP A 754 26.33 -30.03 3.63
N ASP A 755 25.46 -30.54 2.75
CA ASP A 755 25.55 -30.59 1.29
C ASP A 755 24.80 -29.44 0.58
N GLY A 756 24.06 -28.61 1.33
CA GLY A 756 23.28 -27.48 0.80
C GLY A 756 22.02 -27.85 0.02
N ALA A 757 21.63 -29.13 -0.05
CA ALA A 757 20.69 -29.64 -1.06
C ALA A 757 19.19 -29.51 -0.72
N TYR A 758 18.33 -29.51 -1.76
CA TYR A 758 16.85 -29.58 -1.68
C TYR A 758 16.24 -30.24 -2.95
N SER A 759 14.98 -30.74 -2.88
CA SER A 759 14.23 -31.34 -4.02
C SER A 759 12.71 -31.30 -3.80
N PHE A 760 11.91 -31.21 -4.87
CA PHE A 760 10.44 -31.13 -4.79
C PHE A 760 9.72 -31.97 -5.86
N ILE A 761 9.90 -33.30 -5.84
CA ILE A 761 9.27 -34.22 -6.82
C ILE A 761 7.74 -34.06 -6.84
N PHE A 762 7.17 -33.72 -8.00
CA PHE A 762 5.72 -33.51 -8.17
C PHE A 762 4.94 -34.79 -8.50
N LYS A 763 3.70 -34.87 -8.00
CA LYS A 763 2.67 -35.80 -8.48
C LYS A 763 1.91 -35.17 -9.65
N ALA A 764 2.29 -35.51 -10.89
CA ALA A 764 1.76 -34.88 -12.11
C ALA A 764 0.25 -35.07 -12.37
N ASP A 765 -0.42 -35.95 -11.62
CA ASP A 765 -1.87 -36.19 -11.65
C ASP A 765 -2.68 -35.28 -10.71
N VAL A 766 -2.02 -34.56 -9.78
CA VAL A 766 -2.67 -33.65 -8.83
C VAL A 766 -1.99 -32.28 -8.68
N ALA A 767 -0.77 -32.10 -9.19
CA ALA A 767 -0.09 -30.80 -9.21
C ALA A 767 -0.76 -29.83 -10.20
N PRO A 768 -1.20 -28.63 -9.76
CA PRO A 768 -1.85 -27.66 -10.64
C PRO A 768 -0.85 -26.97 -11.58
N THR A 769 -1.29 -26.65 -12.80
CA THR A 769 -0.57 -25.76 -13.72
C THR A 769 -0.45 -24.36 -13.10
N GLY A 770 0.75 -23.77 -13.11
CA GLY A 770 1.00 -22.45 -12.53
C GLY A 770 2.45 -22.00 -12.57
N THR A 771 2.71 -20.81 -12.04
CA THR A 771 4.09 -20.35 -11.77
C THR A 771 4.45 -20.67 -10.33
N TYR A 772 5.46 -21.51 -10.16
CA TYR A 772 5.99 -21.90 -8.87
C TYR A 772 7.21 -21.04 -8.53
N GLU A 773 7.35 -20.67 -7.26
CA GLU A 773 8.43 -19.84 -6.73
C GLU A 773 9.27 -20.63 -5.71
N LEU A 774 10.59 -20.46 -5.73
CA LEU A 774 11.49 -20.92 -4.69
C LEU A 774 11.88 -19.74 -3.79
N ARG A 775 11.28 -19.64 -2.60
CA ARG A 775 11.65 -18.63 -1.60
C ARG A 775 12.78 -19.19 -0.73
N VAL A 776 13.92 -18.50 -0.68
CA VAL A 776 15.05 -18.88 0.16
C VAL A 776 15.22 -17.89 1.31
N THR A 777 15.10 -18.39 2.54
CA THR A 777 15.53 -17.66 3.74
C THR A 777 16.99 -18.03 4.02
N PRO A 778 17.94 -17.08 3.92
CA PRO A 778 19.35 -17.36 4.17
C PRO A 778 19.61 -17.60 5.67
N PRO A 779 20.59 -18.45 6.02
CA PRO A 779 21.01 -18.61 7.40
C PRO A 779 21.84 -17.42 7.88
N SER A 780 22.03 -17.34 9.19
CA SER A 780 22.74 -16.23 9.85
C SER A 780 24.12 -15.96 9.25
N GLY A 781 24.33 -14.72 8.80
CA GLY A 781 25.56 -14.27 8.17
C GLY A 781 25.54 -14.22 6.65
N PHE A 782 24.46 -14.64 6.01
CA PHE A 782 24.23 -14.47 4.58
C PHE A 782 23.02 -13.59 4.30
N ARG A 783 23.00 -12.93 3.14
CA ARG A 783 21.85 -12.22 2.58
C ARG A 783 21.40 -12.90 1.28
N PHE A 784 20.12 -12.72 0.97
CA PHE A 784 19.48 -13.14 -0.26
C PHE A 784 18.73 -11.92 -0.84
N GLU A 785 18.73 -11.68 -2.15
CA GLU A 785 19.50 -12.38 -3.19
C GLU A 785 21.01 -12.06 -3.15
N SER A 786 21.83 -12.86 -3.85
CA SER A 786 23.24 -12.51 -4.08
C SER A 786 23.37 -11.35 -5.07
N THR A 787 24.09 -10.31 -4.66
CA THR A 787 24.50 -9.21 -5.55
C THR A 787 25.73 -9.56 -6.39
N SER A 788 26.52 -10.54 -5.93
CA SER A 788 27.70 -11.07 -6.64
C SER A 788 27.31 -11.92 -7.85
N ILE A 789 26.19 -12.65 -7.75
CA ILE A 789 25.62 -13.53 -8.77
C ILE A 789 24.09 -13.33 -8.69
N PRO A 790 23.49 -12.44 -9.49
CA PRO A 790 22.06 -12.14 -9.40
C PRO A 790 21.18 -13.27 -9.98
N ALA A 791 19.92 -13.34 -9.53
CA ALA A 791 18.94 -14.23 -10.12
C ALA A 791 18.62 -13.83 -11.57
N ASN A 792 18.19 -14.81 -12.36
CA ASN A 792 17.49 -14.51 -13.61
C ASN A 792 16.09 -13.96 -13.27
N THR A 793 15.80 -12.75 -13.71
CA THR A 793 14.54 -12.04 -13.43
C THR A 793 13.36 -12.53 -14.28
N GLY A 794 13.59 -13.48 -15.20
CA GLY A 794 12.55 -14.14 -15.98
C GLY A 794 12.07 -15.46 -15.37
N ILE A 795 10.76 -15.71 -15.46
CA ILE A 795 10.17 -17.03 -15.19
C ILE A 795 10.80 -18.06 -16.14
N PHE A 796 11.32 -19.14 -15.60
CA PHE A 796 11.85 -20.25 -16.40
C PHE A 796 10.70 -21.06 -17.00
N THR A 797 10.55 -20.98 -18.32
CA THR A 797 9.74 -21.91 -19.13
C THR A 797 10.70 -22.89 -19.80
N SER A 798 10.69 -24.16 -19.42
CA SER A 798 11.55 -25.18 -20.05
C SER A 798 11.17 -25.40 -21.52
N ALA A 799 12.17 -25.57 -22.40
CA ALA A 799 11.90 -25.87 -23.80
C ALA A 799 11.47 -27.34 -23.93
N LEU A 800 10.20 -27.57 -24.27
CA LEU A 800 9.58 -28.89 -24.20
C LEU A 800 9.94 -29.79 -25.41
N GLY A 801 11.21 -30.20 -25.53
CA GLY A 801 11.65 -31.06 -26.64
C GLY A 801 12.98 -31.80 -26.43
N GLY A 802 12.90 -33.12 -26.20
CA GLY A 802 13.95 -34.10 -26.55
C GLY A 802 15.31 -34.06 -25.85
N GLY A 803 15.59 -33.09 -24.97
CA GLY A 803 16.91 -32.88 -24.37
C GLY A 803 16.93 -32.77 -22.84
N VAL A 804 18.10 -33.02 -22.24
CA VAL A 804 18.38 -32.61 -20.87
C VAL A 804 18.86 -31.16 -20.89
N GLU A 805 17.93 -30.20 -20.74
CA GLU A 805 18.29 -28.79 -20.53
C GLU A 805 18.85 -28.58 -19.12
N ALA A 806 20.16 -28.80 -18.98
CA ALA A 806 20.84 -28.64 -17.71
C ALA A 806 21.14 -27.16 -17.41
N ILE A 807 20.36 -26.55 -16.51
CA ILE A 807 20.99 -25.72 -15.48
C ILE A 807 21.98 -26.64 -14.74
N GLN A 808 23.20 -26.15 -14.47
CA GLN A 808 24.41 -26.99 -14.51
C GLN A 808 24.32 -28.31 -13.74
N ALA A 809 24.72 -29.41 -14.40
CA ALA A 809 24.61 -30.77 -13.89
C ALA A 809 25.64 -31.08 -12.79
N GLN A 810 25.38 -30.59 -11.57
CA GLN A 810 26.02 -31.04 -10.34
C GLN A 810 24.99 -31.17 -9.21
N ASP A 811 25.04 -32.28 -8.49
CA ASP A 811 24.34 -32.49 -7.21
C ASP A 811 25.14 -31.85 -6.04
N THR A 812 25.97 -30.85 -6.36
CA THR A 812 26.96 -30.16 -5.51
C THR A 812 27.12 -28.71 -5.96
N ALA A 813 27.62 -27.84 -5.09
CA ALA A 813 27.82 -26.42 -5.43
C ALA A 813 28.83 -26.20 -6.59
N PRO A 814 28.66 -25.17 -7.45
CA PRO A 814 29.53 -24.89 -8.59
C PRO A 814 30.98 -24.59 -8.22
N ALA A 815 31.94 -24.71 -9.14
CA ALA A 815 33.34 -24.39 -8.85
C ALA A 815 33.61 -22.87 -8.81
N VAL A 816 34.71 -22.48 -8.14
CA VAL A 816 35.16 -21.08 -8.07
C VAL A 816 35.63 -20.63 -9.46
N GLY A 817 34.77 -19.88 -10.15
CA GLY A 817 34.97 -19.43 -11.53
C GLY A 817 33.77 -19.71 -12.44
N ASP A 818 32.89 -20.65 -12.06
CA ASP A 818 31.67 -20.94 -12.81
C ASP A 818 30.65 -19.80 -12.65
N ILE A 819 30.15 -19.28 -13.77
CA ILE A 819 29.11 -18.25 -13.83
C ILE A 819 27.76 -18.94 -14.06
N THR A 820 27.14 -19.39 -12.99
CA THR A 820 25.83 -20.06 -13.00
C THR A 820 24.73 -19.04 -12.75
N THR A 821 23.97 -18.69 -13.79
CA THR A 821 22.67 -18.02 -13.62
C THR A 821 21.68 -19.01 -13.05
N TYR A 822 20.89 -18.58 -12.05
CA TYR A 822 19.85 -19.39 -11.40
C TYR A 822 18.48 -18.74 -11.57
N HIS A 823 17.42 -19.49 -11.34
CA HIS A 823 16.04 -19.01 -11.42
C HIS A 823 15.35 -19.17 -10.07
N LEU A 824 14.40 -18.27 -9.79
CA LEU A 824 13.53 -18.35 -8.61
C LEU A 824 12.08 -18.65 -8.96
N PHE A 825 11.70 -18.46 -10.22
CA PHE A 825 10.34 -18.65 -10.73
C PHE A 825 10.34 -19.66 -11.89
N PHE A 826 9.41 -20.61 -11.88
CA PHE A 826 9.31 -21.71 -12.83
C PHE A 826 7.87 -21.88 -13.28
N ALA A 827 7.61 -21.82 -14.59
CA ALA A 827 6.29 -22.13 -15.13
C ALA A 827 6.17 -23.62 -15.39
N PHE A 828 5.32 -24.31 -14.63
CA PHE A 828 5.02 -25.72 -14.85
C PHE A 828 3.60 -25.88 -15.39
N THR A 829 3.48 -26.55 -16.53
CA THR A 829 2.21 -26.89 -17.17
C THR A 829 1.96 -28.38 -17.05
N PHE A 830 0.99 -28.75 -16.23
CA PHE A 830 0.46 -30.11 -16.08
C PHE A 830 -0.88 -30.17 -16.84
N THR A 831 -0.85 -30.58 -18.11
CA THR A 831 -2.07 -30.77 -18.92
C THR A 831 -2.69 -32.15 -18.67
N GLY A 832 -3.98 -32.17 -18.36
CA GLY A 832 -4.79 -33.38 -18.47
C GLY A 832 -5.06 -33.72 -19.94
N VAL A 833 -4.52 -34.83 -20.41
CA VAL A 833 -4.88 -35.51 -21.68
C VAL A 833 -4.73 -34.64 -22.95
N SER A 834 -3.49 -34.27 -23.28
CA SER A 834 -3.09 -33.94 -24.66
C SER A 834 -1.66 -34.45 -24.96
N SER A 835 -1.35 -34.69 -26.23
CA SER A 835 -0.27 -35.62 -26.67
C SER A 835 1.18 -35.15 -26.46
N THR A 836 1.44 -33.97 -25.90
CA THR A 836 2.79 -33.35 -25.84
C THR A 836 3.18 -32.84 -24.44
N THR A 837 3.26 -33.75 -23.45
CA THR A 837 3.86 -33.45 -22.13
C THR A 837 5.34 -33.87 -22.09
N SER A 838 6.21 -32.95 -21.67
CA SER A 838 7.67 -33.11 -21.76
C SER A 838 8.35 -33.44 -20.43
N ASN A 839 9.59 -33.90 -20.54
CA ASN A 839 10.37 -34.64 -19.57
C ASN A 839 11.54 -33.79 -19.05
N GLY A 840 11.39 -33.12 -17.90
CA GLY A 840 12.40 -32.22 -17.34
C GLY A 840 12.72 -32.46 -15.86
N VAL A 841 14.01 -32.39 -15.53
CA VAL A 841 14.52 -32.23 -14.15
C VAL A 841 15.28 -30.91 -14.13
N ILE A 842 15.00 -30.05 -13.16
CA ILE A 842 15.63 -28.73 -13.03
C ILE A 842 16.57 -28.76 -11.83
N ASN A 843 17.88 -28.60 -12.07
CA ASN A 843 18.90 -28.50 -11.02
C ASN A 843 19.32 -27.04 -10.84
N ASN A 844 18.82 -26.38 -9.80
CA ASN A 844 18.95 -24.93 -9.59
C ASN A 844 19.90 -24.61 -8.44
N HIS A 845 21.08 -24.04 -8.73
CA HIS A 845 22.05 -23.65 -7.70
C HIS A 845 21.80 -22.22 -7.24
N ILE A 846 21.44 -21.99 -5.97
CA ILE A 846 21.07 -20.67 -5.46
C ILE A 846 22.25 -20.04 -4.66
N PRO A 847 22.91 -18.99 -5.19
CA PRO A 847 23.93 -18.24 -4.48
C PRO A 847 23.32 -17.28 -3.45
N ILE A 848 23.95 -17.20 -2.28
CA ILE A 848 23.71 -16.17 -1.27
C ILE A 848 25.01 -15.43 -0.94
N ASP A 849 24.95 -14.10 -0.78
CA ASP A 849 26.13 -13.30 -0.44
C ASP A 849 26.42 -13.42 1.08
N PRO A 850 27.68 -13.62 1.51
CA PRO A 850 28.03 -13.39 2.90
C PRO A 850 27.90 -11.90 3.25
N ILE A 851 27.33 -11.59 4.42
CA ILE A 851 27.23 -10.23 4.94
C ILE A 851 28.64 -9.75 5.29
N THR A 852 29.06 -8.64 4.69
CA THR A 852 30.37 -8.03 4.94
C THR A 852 30.21 -6.69 5.66
N ASN A 853 31.27 -6.22 6.32
CA ASN A 853 31.24 -5.04 7.21
C ASN A 853 31.20 -3.71 6.43
N ASN A 854 30.21 -3.53 5.56
CA ASN A 854 30.02 -2.36 4.71
C ASN A 854 29.06 -1.34 5.36
N GLU A 855 29.20 -0.06 5.02
CA GLU A 855 28.42 1.03 5.64
C GLU A 855 26.94 1.06 5.24
N GLN A 856 26.52 0.38 4.17
CA GLN A 856 25.12 0.38 3.72
C GLN A 856 24.30 -0.78 4.32
N ASP A 857 24.92 -1.94 4.56
CA ASP A 857 24.23 -3.20 4.80
C ASP A 857 23.59 -3.28 6.22
N LEU A 858 23.98 -2.39 7.15
CA LEU A 858 23.62 -2.47 8.57
C LEU A 858 22.17 -2.05 8.88
N ILE A 859 21.65 -1.00 8.21
CA ILE A 859 20.25 -0.57 8.36
C ILE A 859 19.32 -1.59 7.70
N ASP A 860 19.67 -2.08 6.50
CA ASP A 860 18.84 -3.00 5.75
C ASP A 860 18.70 -4.35 6.47
N ALA A 861 19.76 -4.83 7.12
CA ALA A 861 19.74 -6.03 7.96
C ALA A 861 18.82 -5.95 9.20
N ILE A 862 18.50 -4.75 9.71
CA ILE A 862 17.63 -4.56 10.88
C ILE A 862 16.26 -3.95 10.57
N SER A 863 16.07 -3.35 9.39
CA SER A 863 14.87 -2.56 9.04
C SER A 863 13.55 -3.34 9.23
N THR A 864 13.45 -4.53 8.62
CA THR A 864 12.26 -5.39 8.70
C THR A 864 11.94 -5.88 10.13
N PRO A 865 12.87 -6.51 10.89
CA PRO A 865 12.58 -6.93 12.25
C PRO A 865 12.35 -5.75 13.21
N LEU A 866 13.08 -4.63 13.05
CA LEU A 866 12.87 -3.42 13.85
C LEU A 866 11.45 -2.86 13.67
N LYS A 867 10.96 -2.75 12.42
CA LYS A 867 9.58 -2.32 12.14
C LYS A 867 8.56 -3.22 12.86
N ALA A 868 8.70 -4.54 12.73
CA ALA A 868 7.79 -5.50 13.34
C ALA A 868 7.78 -5.44 14.88
N ILE A 869 8.95 -5.24 15.51
CA ILE A 869 9.08 -5.08 16.97
C ILE A 869 8.40 -3.77 17.42
N ILE A 870 8.63 -2.65 16.72
CA ILE A 870 8.06 -1.34 17.07
C ILE A 870 6.54 -1.33 16.89
N GLU A 871 6.02 -1.84 15.77
CA GLU A 871 4.58 -1.88 15.50
C GLU A 871 3.83 -2.73 16.54
N ARG A 872 4.38 -3.89 16.91
CA ARG A 872 3.83 -4.73 17.98
C ARG A 872 3.88 -4.02 19.34
N ASN A 873 4.98 -3.34 19.68
CA ASN A 873 5.09 -2.60 20.94
C ASN A 873 4.03 -1.49 21.04
N MET A 874 3.89 -0.70 19.97
CA MET A 874 2.93 0.38 19.85
C MET A 874 1.48 -0.11 19.99
N ALA A 875 1.13 -1.24 19.37
CA ALA A 875 -0.19 -1.85 19.49
C ALA A 875 -0.52 -2.24 20.95
N HIS A 876 0.35 -3.00 21.63
CA HIS A 876 0.13 -3.38 23.02
C HIS A 876 0.02 -2.17 23.97
N ASN A 877 0.83 -1.12 23.75
CA ASN A 877 0.81 0.11 24.58
C ASN A 877 -0.54 0.85 24.44
N VAL A 878 -1.05 0.99 23.21
CA VAL A 878 -2.35 1.58 22.91
C VAL A 878 -3.51 0.78 23.53
N VAL A 879 -3.48 -0.55 23.42
CA VAL A 879 -4.51 -1.44 24.01
C VAL A 879 -4.59 -1.31 25.53
N ARG A 880 -3.44 -1.29 26.23
CA ARG A 880 -3.40 -1.10 27.69
C ARG A 880 -4.11 0.18 28.13
N ARG A 881 -3.92 1.27 27.38
CA ARG A 881 -4.53 2.58 27.67
C ARG A 881 -6.03 2.57 27.46
N MET A 882 -6.52 1.95 26.37
CA MET A 882 -7.95 1.71 26.17
C MET A 882 -8.55 0.97 27.38
N ALA A 883 -7.95 -0.16 27.78
CA ALA A 883 -8.43 -0.94 28.93
C ALA A 883 -8.40 -0.14 30.25
N SER A 884 -7.34 0.64 30.50
CA SER A 884 -7.20 1.47 31.71
C SER A 884 -8.28 2.56 31.81
N ILE A 885 -8.52 3.29 30.71
CA ILE A 885 -9.55 4.34 30.62
C ILE A 885 -10.96 3.73 30.70
N SER A 886 -11.21 2.65 29.97
CA SER A 886 -12.48 1.93 29.95
C SER A 886 -12.83 1.34 31.32
N ASN A 887 -11.84 0.87 32.08
CA ASN A 887 -12.01 0.43 33.47
C ASN A 887 -12.23 1.60 34.45
N LEU A 888 -11.52 2.72 34.32
CA LEU A 888 -11.76 3.94 35.11
C LEU A 888 -13.20 4.47 34.95
N VAL A 889 -13.70 4.50 33.71
CA VAL A 889 -15.10 4.83 33.41
C VAL A 889 -16.04 3.79 34.02
N SER A 890 -15.73 2.49 33.89
CA SER A 890 -16.53 1.39 34.44
C SER A 890 -16.61 1.37 35.97
N ASP A 891 -15.59 1.87 36.68
CA ASP A 891 -15.61 2.04 38.14
C ASP A 891 -16.46 3.24 38.58
N SER A 892 -16.46 4.31 37.77
CA SER A 892 -17.34 5.47 38.00
C SER A 892 -18.81 5.10 37.83
N ILE A 893 -19.14 4.28 36.82
CA ILE A 893 -20.48 3.67 36.66
C ILE A 893 -20.91 2.91 37.92
N ASN A 894 -20.07 2.01 38.44
CA ASN A 894 -20.39 1.19 39.62
C ASN A 894 -20.85 2.04 40.82
N ARG A 895 -20.23 3.22 40.99
CA ARG A 895 -20.38 4.08 42.17
C ARG A 895 -21.57 5.03 42.08
N ILE A 896 -21.99 5.40 40.86
CA ILE A 896 -23.31 6.00 40.57
C ILE A 896 -24.44 5.01 40.94
N GLY A 897 -24.17 3.71 40.99
CA GLY A 897 -25.07 2.69 41.53
C GLY A 897 -25.27 2.78 43.05
N SER A 898 -24.19 3.00 43.82
CA SER A 898 -24.17 2.77 45.27
C SER A 898 -24.04 4.03 46.15
N GLU A 899 -23.23 5.02 45.79
CA GLU A 899 -22.81 6.09 46.71
C GLU A 899 -23.76 7.31 46.74
N ILE A 900 -24.62 7.50 45.73
CA ILE A 900 -25.46 8.71 45.58
C ILE A 900 -26.42 8.93 46.76
N LYS A 901 -26.77 7.89 47.53
CA LYS A 901 -27.60 8.02 48.75
C LYS A 901 -26.86 8.61 49.97
N THR A 902 -25.53 8.76 49.92
CA THR A 902 -24.70 8.99 51.12
C THR A 902 -23.87 10.29 51.05
N VAL A 903 -23.71 10.91 49.87
CA VAL A 903 -22.76 12.01 49.63
C VAL A 903 -23.25 13.39 50.12
N GLN A 904 -24.47 13.51 50.62
CA GLN A 904 -25.09 14.80 50.98
C GLN A 904 -24.54 15.48 52.26
N ALA A 905 -23.51 14.91 52.91
CA ALA A 905 -23.14 15.22 54.30
C ALA A 905 -21.93 16.16 54.51
N TYR A 906 -21.06 16.41 53.51
CA TYR A 906 -19.82 17.18 53.73
C TYR A 906 -19.45 18.09 52.56
N SER A 907 -19.19 19.37 52.87
CA SER A 907 -18.56 20.35 51.99
C SER A 907 -17.81 21.40 52.80
N HIS A 908 -16.58 21.75 52.39
CA HIS A 908 -15.94 23.05 52.65
C HIS A 908 -14.73 23.27 51.72
N ASN A 909 -14.15 24.47 51.77
CA ASN A 909 -13.33 25.07 50.71
C ASN A 909 -11.84 24.63 50.70
N GLY A 910 -11.17 24.81 49.55
CA GLY A 910 -9.69 24.82 49.47
C GLY A 910 -9.09 24.29 48.17
N ILE A 911 -8.72 25.18 47.25
CA ILE A 911 -7.96 24.90 46.02
C ILE A 911 -6.59 25.58 46.14
N TYR A 912 -5.47 24.90 45.83
CA TYR A 912 -4.31 25.46 45.09
C TYR A 912 -3.20 24.43 44.79
N SER A 913 -2.49 24.69 43.68
CA SER A 913 -1.08 24.41 43.34
C SER A 913 -0.45 23.01 43.51
N ASN A 914 -0.12 22.41 42.36
CA ASN A 914 1.25 22.05 41.89
C ASN A 914 1.39 20.59 41.37
N PRO A 915 1.59 20.37 40.05
CA PRO A 915 1.94 19.06 39.49
C PRO A 915 3.44 18.69 39.57
N GLN A 916 4.34 19.67 39.68
CA GLN A 916 5.75 19.48 39.33
C GLN A 916 6.48 18.46 40.23
N SER A 917 6.22 18.52 41.54
CA SER A 917 6.87 17.67 42.55
C SER A 917 6.50 16.18 42.48
N PHE A 918 5.65 15.77 41.54
CA PHE A 918 5.38 14.36 41.25
C PHE A 918 6.42 13.77 40.27
N PHE A 919 6.87 14.56 39.28
CA PHE A 919 7.90 14.13 38.34
C PHE A 919 9.30 14.14 38.97
N ASP A 920 9.61 15.16 39.79
CA ASP A 920 10.87 15.28 40.54
C ASP A 920 11.12 14.11 41.53
N ALA A 921 10.08 13.32 41.82
CA ALA A 921 10.14 12.12 42.67
C ALA A 921 10.37 10.82 41.87
N PHE A 922 10.11 10.82 40.55
CA PHE A 922 10.29 9.66 39.67
C PHE A 922 11.74 9.57 39.14
N ASP A 923 12.39 10.73 38.96
CA ASP A 923 13.76 10.88 38.43
C ASP A 923 14.87 10.35 39.35
N LYS A 924 14.52 9.77 40.50
CA LYS A 924 15.46 9.14 41.46
C LYS A 924 15.20 7.64 41.56
N LYS A 925 15.96 6.89 40.76
CA LYS A 925 15.99 5.42 40.68
C LYS A 925 16.01 4.72 42.06
N GLN A 926 14.84 4.35 42.60
CA GLN A 926 14.59 3.18 43.48
C GLN A 926 13.12 3.15 43.97
N VAL A 927 12.23 2.52 43.20
CA VAL A 927 10.98 1.95 43.73
C VAL A 927 10.74 0.59 43.06
N ALA A 928 10.55 -0.44 43.87
CA ALA A 928 10.10 -1.77 43.43
C ALA A 928 8.93 -2.20 44.31
N GLY A 929 7.92 -2.86 43.70
CA GLY A 929 6.69 -3.30 44.36
C GLY A 929 5.46 -2.47 44.00
N ASP A 930 4.29 -3.12 43.96
CA ASP A 930 3.00 -2.50 43.60
C ASP A 930 2.51 -1.52 44.67
N ILE A 931 2.26 -0.27 44.27
CA ILE A 931 1.65 0.76 45.12
C ILE A 931 0.66 1.60 44.31
N SER A 932 -0.63 1.27 44.36
CA SER A 932 -1.67 2.24 43.97
C SER A 932 -2.19 2.99 45.19
N SER A 933 -2.44 4.30 45.04
CA SER A 933 -2.94 5.18 46.11
C SER A 933 -3.88 6.22 45.54
N ASP A 934 -5.15 6.21 45.95
CA ASP A 934 -6.21 7.09 45.43
C ASP A 934 -6.58 8.18 46.44
N SER A 935 -6.28 9.44 46.09
CA SER A 935 -6.58 10.63 46.90
C SER A 935 -7.89 11.28 46.45
N LYS A 936 -8.88 11.29 47.34
CA LYS A 936 -10.26 11.71 47.03
C LYS A 936 -10.60 13.03 47.73
N ARG A 937 -10.68 14.14 46.98
CA ARG A 937 -11.27 15.40 47.44
C ARG A 937 -12.69 15.53 46.87
N VAL A 938 -13.68 15.78 47.73
CA VAL A 938 -15.11 15.73 47.39
C VAL A 938 -15.83 16.96 47.95
N ASN A 939 -16.70 17.56 47.16
CA ASN A 939 -17.83 18.37 47.62
C ASN A 939 -19.11 17.91 46.89
N SER A 940 -20.24 18.56 47.15
CA SER A 940 -21.55 18.14 46.61
C SER A 940 -21.73 18.29 45.09
N LYS A 941 -20.76 18.83 44.35
CA LYS A 941 -20.83 19.02 42.89
C LYS A 941 -19.57 18.58 42.12
N TYR A 942 -18.41 18.59 42.78
CA TYR A 942 -17.12 18.27 42.15
C TYR A 942 -16.34 17.24 42.96
N ARG A 943 -15.60 16.39 42.23
CA ARG A 943 -14.76 15.36 42.81
C ARG A 943 -13.44 15.24 42.03
N VAL A 944 -12.36 15.00 42.77
CA VAL A 944 -11.05 14.64 42.20
C VAL A 944 -10.80 13.15 42.45
N ILE A 945 -10.20 12.48 41.45
CA ILE A 945 -9.61 11.14 41.58
C ILE A 945 -8.17 11.22 41.12
N ASP A 946 -7.27 10.60 41.87
CA ASP A 946 -5.92 10.29 41.41
C ASP A 946 -5.79 8.77 41.33
N ARG A 947 -5.63 8.20 40.13
CA ARG A 947 -5.44 6.77 39.91
C ARG A 947 -4.02 6.54 39.41
N PHE A 948 -3.20 5.86 40.21
CA PHE A 948 -1.98 5.21 39.76
C PHE A 948 -2.26 3.73 39.48
N SER A 949 -1.65 3.16 38.45
CA SER A 949 -1.78 1.73 38.11
C SER A 949 -0.49 1.23 37.51
N TYR A 950 0.03 0.13 38.04
CA TYR A 950 1.23 -0.55 37.55
C TYR A 950 0.82 -1.92 37.02
N PHE A 951 1.48 -2.38 35.95
CA PHE A 951 1.13 -3.62 35.26
C PHE A 951 2.38 -4.36 34.78
N PHE A 952 2.32 -5.69 34.85
CA PHE A 952 3.28 -6.61 34.26
C PHE A 952 2.60 -7.47 33.18
N SER A 953 3.36 -8.02 32.25
CA SER A 953 2.96 -9.20 31.45
C SER A 953 4.17 -9.84 30.78
N SER A 954 4.00 -11.08 30.29
CA SER A 954 4.82 -11.61 29.20
C SER A 954 4.10 -11.38 27.87
N VAL A 955 4.83 -11.14 26.78
CA VAL A 955 4.30 -11.02 25.41
C VAL A 955 5.29 -11.63 24.43
N ASP A 956 4.82 -12.48 23.52
CA ASP A 956 5.70 -13.21 22.61
C ASP A 956 6.54 -12.29 21.72
N ASN A 957 7.86 -12.47 21.80
CA ASN A 957 8.91 -11.65 21.17
C ASN A 957 9.10 -10.23 21.73
N LEU A 958 8.21 -9.73 22.60
CA LEU A 958 8.41 -8.48 23.36
C LEU A 958 8.80 -8.72 24.83
N GLY A 959 8.96 -9.99 25.21
CA GLY A 959 9.39 -10.45 26.53
C GLY A 959 8.55 -9.89 27.67
N VAL A 960 9.21 -9.43 28.73
CA VAL A 960 8.54 -8.85 29.90
C VAL A 960 8.24 -7.37 29.64
N GLN A 961 6.96 -7.00 29.71
CA GLN A 961 6.53 -5.60 29.72
C GLN A 961 6.21 -5.15 31.15
N ARG A 962 6.67 -3.95 31.50
CA ARG A 962 6.37 -3.24 32.74
C ARG A 962 5.77 -1.89 32.37
N SER A 963 4.63 -1.49 32.96
CA SER A 963 4.03 -0.19 32.64
C SER A 963 3.39 0.49 33.84
N ALA A 964 3.64 1.79 33.98
CA ALA A 964 3.05 2.68 34.98
C ALA A 964 2.12 3.68 34.28
N ASN A 965 0.92 3.86 34.83
CA ASN A 965 -0.07 4.83 34.35
C ASN A 965 -0.55 5.68 35.52
N TYR A 966 -0.58 7.00 35.33
CA TYR A 966 -1.14 7.96 36.28
C TYR A 966 -2.24 8.77 35.60
N LEU A 967 -3.46 8.70 36.13
CA LEU A 967 -4.65 9.38 35.64
C LEU A 967 -5.23 10.26 36.76
N ARG A 968 -5.20 11.59 36.58
CA ARG A 968 -5.97 12.54 37.38
C ARG A 968 -7.29 12.84 36.68
N VAL A 969 -8.38 12.66 37.42
CA VAL A 969 -9.75 12.90 36.94
C VAL A 969 -10.37 14.06 37.72
N LEU A 970 -10.94 15.01 36.99
CA LEU A 970 -11.77 16.09 37.52
C LEU A 970 -13.23 15.82 37.10
N GLU A 971 -14.04 15.36 38.04
CA GLU A 971 -15.45 15.03 37.83
C GLU A 971 -16.38 16.18 38.25
N GLN A 972 -17.46 16.36 37.49
CA GLN A 972 -18.58 17.25 37.81
C GLN A 972 -19.90 16.47 37.72
N THR A 973 -20.62 16.42 38.84
CA THR A 973 -22.00 15.90 38.88
C THR A 973 -22.93 16.96 38.31
N LEU A 974 -23.65 16.62 37.24
CA LEU A 974 -24.60 17.53 36.60
C LEU A 974 -25.99 17.42 37.23
N ASN A 975 -26.42 16.19 37.51
CA ASN A 975 -27.66 15.86 38.24
C ASN A 975 -27.53 14.45 38.86
N SER A 976 -28.64 13.84 39.31
CA SER A 976 -28.64 12.50 39.93
C SER A 976 -28.44 11.31 38.97
N SER A 977 -28.46 11.51 37.65
CA SER A 977 -28.19 10.47 36.64
C SER A 977 -26.88 10.67 35.88
N ARG A 978 -26.44 11.93 35.72
CA ARG A 978 -25.44 12.33 34.73
C ARG A 978 -24.20 12.96 35.35
N LEU A 979 -23.04 12.43 34.96
CA LEU A 979 -21.70 12.81 35.39
C LEU A 979 -20.84 13.15 34.16
N ARG A 980 -20.03 14.20 34.22
CA ARG A 980 -18.98 14.46 33.23
C ARG A 980 -17.62 14.49 33.93
N GLY A 981 -16.60 13.93 33.30
CA GLY A 981 -15.23 13.96 33.79
C GLY A 981 -14.23 14.44 32.75
N PHE A 982 -13.17 15.08 33.22
CA PHE A 982 -11.99 15.47 32.45
C PHE A 982 -10.77 14.70 32.98
N ILE A 983 -10.01 14.09 32.07
CA ILE A 983 -8.86 13.25 32.37
C ILE A 983 -7.60 13.98 31.91
N ILE A 984 -6.61 14.10 32.80
CA ILE A 984 -5.20 14.36 32.44
C ILE A 984 -4.40 13.19 32.99
N GLY A 985 -3.45 12.68 32.22
CA GLY A 985 -2.58 11.60 32.69
C GLY A 985 -1.22 11.58 32.02
N GLY A 986 -0.36 10.76 32.59
CA GLY A 986 0.92 10.36 32.01
C GLY A 986 1.13 8.85 32.15
N SER A 987 1.99 8.29 31.32
CA SER A 987 2.27 6.85 31.29
C SER A 987 3.72 6.59 30.92
N TYR A 988 4.36 5.65 31.61
CA TYR A 988 5.69 5.13 31.29
C TYR A 988 5.57 3.62 31.03
N GLN A 989 6.16 3.12 29.95
CA GLN A 989 6.23 1.68 29.64
C GLN A 989 7.66 1.29 29.27
N GLU A 990 8.09 0.13 29.74
CA GLU A 990 9.40 -0.49 29.53
C GLU A 990 9.16 -1.92 29.05
N SER A 991 9.81 -2.33 27.95
CA SER A 991 9.61 -3.65 27.33
C SER A 991 10.97 -4.29 27.04
N SER A 992 11.25 -5.42 27.69
CA SER A 992 12.49 -6.18 27.52
C SER A 992 12.36 -7.15 26.36
N ILE A 993 12.93 -6.81 25.20
CA ILE A 993 12.89 -7.61 23.98
C ILE A 993 13.87 -8.79 24.11
N THR A 994 13.47 -10.00 23.71
CA THR A 994 14.20 -11.25 24.02
C THR A 994 14.48 -12.18 22.84
N ASN A 995 13.96 -11.89 21.64
CA ASN A 995 13.91 -12.85 20.53
C ASN A 995 14.73 -12.38 19.31
N GLN A 996 14.10 -11.77 18.30
CA GLN A 996 14.79 -11.27 17.08
C GLN A 996 15.81 -10.16 17.37
N ALA A 997 15.68 -9.50 18.53
CA ALA A 997 16.70 -8.66 19.13
C ALA A 997 16.67 -8.85 20.65
N VAL A 998 17.75 -8.46 21.32
CA VAL A 998 17.83 -8.35 22.78
C VAL A 998 18.03 -6.88 23.14
N GLY A 999 17.21 -6.34 24.04
CA GLY A 999 17.33 -4.94 24.46
C GLY A 999 16.06 -4.37 25.08
N GLU A 1000 15.92 -3.05 25.05
CA GLU A 1000 14.79 -2.36 25.68
C GLU A 1000 14.13 -1.30 24.78
N ILE A 1001 12.81 -1.20 24.92
CA ILE A 1001 12.00 -0.09 24.40
C ILE A 1001 11.35 0.62 25.59
N LYS A 1002 11.56 1.93 25.67
CA LYS A 1002 11.03 2.81 26.73
C LYS A 1002 10.12 3.85 26.12
N THR A 1003 8.90 3.97 26.64
CA THR A 1003 7.86 4.86 26.09
C THR A 1003 7.27 5.74 27.17
N ASP A 1004 7.39 7.05 27.01
CA ASP A 1004 6.73 8.07 27.81
C ASP A 1004 5.56 8.69 27.04
N GLY A 1005 4.44 8.87 27.72
CA GLY A 1005 3.19 9.34 27.14
C GLY A 1005 2.51 10.41 27.99
N LEU A 1006 1.95 11.42 27.33
CA LEU A 1006 1.11 12.45 27.92
C LEU A 1006 -0.29 12.39 27.30
N MET A 1007 -1.33 12.37 28.13
CA MET A 1007 -2.71 12.19 27.66
C MET A 1007 -3.71 13.18 28.28
N VAL A 1008 -4.71 13.58 27.48
CA VAL A 1008 -5.81 14.44 27.88
C VAL A 1008 -7.12 14.02 27.21
N GLY A 1009 -8.21 13.96 27.98
CA GLY A 1009 -9.48 13.48 27.47
C GLY A 1009 -10.70 13.92 28.29
N LEU A 1010 -11.87 13.57 27.77
CA LEU A 1010 -13.18 13.80 28.37
C LEU A 1010 -13.96 12.49 28.38
N TYR A 1011 -14.79 12.30 29.41
CA TYR A 1011 -15.83 11.28 29.39
C TYR A 1011 -17.14 11.83 29.95
N GLU A 1012 -18.23 11.18 29.58
CA GLU A 1012 -19.55 11.44 30.14
C GLU A 1012 -20.28 10.13 30.41
N THR A 1013 -21.09 10.12 31.47
CA THR A 1013 -21.88 8.98 31.92
C THR A 1013 -23.30 9.47 32.20
N ASP A 1014 -24.31 8.74 31.72
CA ASP A 1014 -25.72 8.97 32.05
C ASP A 1014 -26.43 7.66 32.41
N LYS A 1015 -27.47 7.75 33.24
CA LYS A 1015 -28.18 6.61 33.83
C LYS A 1015 -29.69 6.74 33.62
N SER A 1016 -30.25 5.89 32.77
CA SER A 1016 -31.69 5.75 32.59
C SER A 1016 -32.16 4.48 33.29
N ASP A 1017 -32.97 4.63 34.35
CA ASP A 1017 -33.48 3.55 35.19
C ASP A 1017 -32.38 2.64 35.76
N SER A 1018 -32.19 1.45 35.19
CA SER A 1018 -31.11 0.52 35.55
C SER A 1018 -29.97 0.45 34.53
N LEU A 1019 -30.11 1.04 33.34
CA LEU A 1019 -29.08 1.10 32.31
C LEU A 1019 -28.16 2.31 32.57
N VAL A 1020 -26.85 2.10 32.50
CA VAL A 1020 -25.85 3.16 32.51
C VAL A 1020 -25.04 3.09 31.22
N THR A 1021 -24.98 4.22 30.53
CA THR A 1021 -24.20 4.42 29.30
C THR A 1021 -23.08 5.41 29.60
N SER A 1022 -21.86 5.08 29.22
CA SER A 1022 -20.72 6.01 29.27
C SER A 1022 -19.97 6.05 27.96
N ILE A 1023 -19.50 7.24 27.58
CA ILE A 1023 -18.71 7.49 26.38
C ILE A 1023 -17.47 8.28 26.78
N TYR A 1024 -16.31 7.93 26.23
CA TYR A 1024 -15.07 8.69 26.42
C TYR A 1024 -14.36 8.98 25.09
N SER A 1025 -13.61 10.09 25.04
CA SER A 1025 -12.70 10.44 23.95
C SER A 1025 -11.45 11.13 24.53
N LEU A 1026 -10.27 10.69 24.09
CA LEU A 1026 -8.98 11.10 24.64
C LEU A 1026 -7.91 11.15 23.53
N ILE A 1027 -6.99 12.11 23.63
CA ILE A 1027 -5.79 12.18 22.79
C ILE A 1027 -4.58 11.93 23.69
N ALA A 1028 -3.64 11.11 23.22
CA ALA A 1028 -2.30 11.06 23.79
C ALA A 1028 -1.22 11.35 22.73
N ILE A 1029 -0.08 11.83 23.23
CA ILE A 1029 1.16 12.01 22.47
C ILE A 1029 2.20 11.18 23.17
N ASP A 1030 2.91 10.35 22.40
CA ASP A 1030 3.82 9.34 22.88
C ASP A 1030 5.19 9.52 22.24
N ARG A 1031 6.24 9.30 23.04
CA ARG A 1031 7.63 9.21 22.59
C ARG A 1031 8.18 7.86 23.05
N SER A 1032 8.82 7.15 22.13
CA SER A 1032 9.42 5.84 22.36
C SER A 1032 10.89 5.85 21.93
N ASP A 1033 11.77 5.67 22.90
CA ASP A 1033 13.22 5.55 22.72
C ASP A 1033 13.56 4.04 22.77
N PHE A 1034 14.39 3.55 21.86
CA PHE A 1034 14.75 2.13 21.77
C PHE A 1034 16.25 1.91 21.59
N ASP A 1035 16.74 0.80 22.13
CA ASP A 1035 18.13 0.38 22.05
C ASP A 1035 18.18 -1.16 22.03
N LEU A 1036 18.46 -1.73 20.84
CA LEU A 1036 18.25 -3.15 20.53
C LEU A 1036 19.50 -3.73 19.86
N GLU A 1037 20.05 -4.82 20.42
CA GLU A 1037 21.10 -5.62 19.80
C GLU A 1037 20.49 -6.79 19.01
N PHE A 1038 20.62 -6.74 17.69
CA PHE A 1038 20.17 -7.78 16.77
C PHE A 1038 21.25 -8.87 16.66
N GLY A 1039 20.87 -10.09 17.05
CA GLY A 1039 21.78 -11.23 17.21
C GLY A 1039 22.21 -11.89 15.91
N VAL A 1040 22.98 -11.19 15.08
CA VAL A 1040 23.57 -11.74 13.85
C VAL A 1040 24.78 -12.62 14.21
N THR A 1041 24.52 -13.90 14.48
CA THR A 1041 25.46 -14.85 15.11
C THR A 1041 26.73 -15.18 14.32
N SER A 1042 26.86 -14.77 13.06
CA SER A 1042 28.08 -14.94 12.25
C SER A 1042 29.19 -13.93 12.55
N LEU A 1043 28.85 -12.79 13.16
CA LEU A 1043 29.77 -11.66 13.26
C LEU A 1043 30.65 -11.78 14.50
N ASN A 1044 31.91 -12.17 14.27
CA ASN A 1044 32.96 -12.42 15.27
C ASN A 1044 33.34 -11.21 16.18
N ASN A 1045 32.58 -10.10 16.18
CA ASN A 1045 32.77 -8.92 17.03
C ASN A 1045 31.42 -8.24 17.44
N GLY A 1046 30.42 -9.03 17.84
CA GLY A 1046 29.18 -8.54 18.47
C GLY A 1046 28.02 -8.26 17.50
N GLY A 1047 26.80 -8.14 18.03
CA GLY A 1047 25.60 -7.94 17.23
C GLY A 1047 25.50 -6.54 16.59
N ILE A 1048 24.50 -6.37 15.71
CA ILE A 1048 24.19 -5.05 15.16
C ILE A 1048 23.30 -4.32 16.17
N ARG A 1049 23.76 -3.21 16.71
CA ARG A 1049 23.00 -2.40 17.66
C ARG A 1049 22.26 -1.28 16.93
N GLY A 1050 20.94 -1.42 16.88
CA GLY A 1050 20.02 -0.41 16.36
C GLY A 1050 19.41 0.41 17.48
N ALA A 1051 19.61 1.72 17.47
CA ALA A 1051 19.06 2.65 18.45
C ALA A 1051 18.42 3.87 17.77
N GLY A 1052 17.38 4.43 18.39
CA GLY A 1052 16.66 5.58 17.85
C GLY A 1052 15.52 6.08 18.74
N GLU A 1053 14.88 7.15 18.31
CA GLU A 1053 13.72 7.76 18.96
C GLU A 1053 12.57 7.87 17.95
N HIS A 1054 11.33 7.61 18.37
CA HIS A 1054 10.15 7.93 17.58
C HIS A 1054 9.05 8.58 18.42
N SER A 1055 8.09 9.21 17.77
CA SER A 1055 6.93 9.78 18.46
C SER A 1055 5.66 9.62 17.63
N TYR A 1056 4.59 9.18 18.27
CA TYR A 1056 3.30 8.89 17.63
C TYR A 1056 2.16 9.57 18.37
N LYS A 1057 1.02 9.69 17.68
CA LYS A 1057 -0.18 10.38 18.20
C LYS A 1057 -1.36 9.44 18.16
N THR A 1058 -2.09 9.37 19.27
CA THR A 1058 -3.16 8.38 19.46
C THR A 1058 -4.47 9.06 19.81
N PHE A 1059 -5.53 8.74 19.08
CA PHE A 1059 -6.89 9.13 19.43
C PHE A 1059 -7.65 7.90 19.91
N HIS A 1060 -8.02 7.89 21.19
CA HIS A 1060 -8.76 6.81 21.84
C HIS A 1060 -10.21 7.25 22.05
N THR A 1061 -11.17 6.38 21.76
CA THR A 1061 -12.57 6.61 22.10
C THR A 1061 -13.29 5.29 22.38
N GLY A 1062 -14.25 5.28 23.29
CA GLY A 1062 -14.97 4.06 23.63
C GLY A 1062 -16.34 4.32 24.23
N ILE A 1063 -17.17 3.29 24.21
CA ILE A 1063 -18.51 3.26 24.80
C ILE A 1063 -18.67 2.02 25.70
N SER A 1064 -19.22 2.25 26.89
CA SER A 1064 -19.50 1.21 27.88
C SER A 1064 -20.98 1.25 28.25
N LEU A 1065 -21.64 0.10 28.15
CA LEU A 1065 -23.04 -0.14 28.51
C LEU A 1065 -23.08 -1.14 29.66
N SER A 1066 -23.87 -0.88 30.69
CA SER A 1066 -24.09 -1.86 31.77
C SER A 1066 -25.41 -1.67 32.51
N THR A 1067 -25.88 -2.71 33.18
CA THR A 1067 -27.04 -2.64 34.09
C THR A 1067 -26.75 -3.41 35.37
N GLU A 1068 -27.36 -3.02 36.48
CA GLU A 1068 -27.25 -3.72 37.76
C GLU A 1068 -28.58 -4.40 38.18
N ARG A 1069 -28.49 -5.61 38.73
CA ARG A 1069 -29.59 -6.34 39.37
C ARG A 1069 -29.12 -6.91 40.71
N VAL A 1070 -29.69 -6.43 41.81
CA VAL A 1070 -29.35 -6.83 43.19
C VAL A 1070 -30.37 -7.83 43.74
N PHE A 1071 -29.87 -8.94 44.29
CA PHE A 1071 -30.63 -10.04 44.88
C PHE A 1071 -30.14 -10.25 46.33
N ARG A 1072 -30.66 -9.43 47.26
CA ARG A 1072 -30.18 -9.30 48.65
C ARG A 1072 -28.70 -8.91 48.69
N ASP A 1073 -27.82 -9.84 49.05
CA ASP A 1073 -26.38 -9.65 49.23
C ASP A 1073 -25.57 -9.94 47.95
N LEU A 1074 -26.22 -10.54 46.94
CA LEU A 1074 -25.67 -10.78 45.60
C LEU A 1074 -26.02 -9.62 44.65
N SER A 1075 -25.13 -9.23 43.75
CA SER A 1075 -25.42 -8.34 42.62
C SER A 1075 -24.83 -8.87 41.32
N LEU A 1076 -25.60 -8.76 40.23
CA LEU A 1076 -25.17 -9.04 38.86
C LEU A 1076 -25.07 -7.72 38.10
N GLN A 1077 -23.90 -7.45 37.50
CA GLN A 1077 -23.62 -6.20 36.79
C GLN A 1077 -23.12 -6.42 35.34
N PRO A 1078 -23.88 -7.10 34.44
CA PRO A 1078 -23.44 -7.35 33.06
C PRO A 1078 -23.02 -6.06 32.33
N LYS A 1079 -21.91 -6.14 31.59
CA LYS A 1079 -21.29 -5.03 30.85
C LYS A 1079 -20.95 -5.41 29.42
N LEU A 1080 -21.04 -4.44 28.52
CA LEU A 1080 -20.54 -4.50 27.15
C LEU A 1080 -19.71 -3.23 26.90
N LYS A 1081 -18.45 -3.39 26.49
CA LYS A 1081 -17.49 -2.31 26.20
C LYS A 1081 -17.05 -2.42 24.75
N MET A 1082 -17.02 -1.31 24.02
CA MET A 1082 -16.40 -1.22 22.70
C MET A 1082 -15.46 -0.02 22.68
N ASP A 1083 -14.17 -0.29 22.57
CA ASP A 1083 -13.09 0.68 22.64
C ASP A 1083 -12.31 0.68 21.30
N VAL A 1084 -11.94 1.85 20.80
CA VAL A 1084 -11.26 2.05 19.50
C VAL A 1084 -10.13 3.06 19.66
N ALA A 1085 -9.00 2.78 19.02
CA ALA A 1085 -7.88 3.72 18.91
C ALA A 1085 -7.44 3.90 17.45
N LEU A 1086 -7.08 5.13 17.09
CA LEU A 1086 -6.45 5.48 15.81
C LEU A 1086 -5.04 6.00 16.08
N VAL A 1087 -4.05 5.47 15.36
CA VAL A 1087 -2.63 5.80 15.54
C VAL A 1087 -2.09 6.49 14.29
N ASP A 1088 -1.61 7.72 14.44
CA ASP A 1088 -0.91 8.47 13.39
C ASP A 1088 0.58 8.49 13.76
N ALA A 1089 1.31 7.53 13.17
CA ALA A 1089 2.77 7.41 13.24
C ALA A 1089 3.43 8.07 12.01
N ASP A 1090 4.56 8.71 12.24
CA ASP A 1090 5.47 9.24 11.23
C ASP A 1090 6.70 8.29 11.08
N SER A 1091 7.69 8.64 10.26
CA SER A 1091 8.94 7.88 10.10
C SER A 1091 9.92 8.06 11.27
N ILE A 1092 10.89 7.15 11.35
CA ILE A 1092 11.82 6.99 12.48
C ILE A 1092 13.26 7.14 11.99
N ASP A 1093 14.03 8.04 12.61
CA ASP A 1093 15.49 8.11 12.44
C ASP A 1093 16.15 6.99 13.26
N VAL A 1094 16.86 6.09 12.59
CA VAL A 1094 17.52 4.91 13.17
C VAL A 1094 19.03 5.01 12.99
N VAL A 1095 19.79 4.74 14.06
CA VAL A 1095 21.25 4.56 14.01
C VAL A 1095 21.56 3.07 14.16
N ALA A 1096 21.97 2.43 13.06
CA ALA A 1096 22.55 1.09 13.10
C ALA A 1096 24.06 1.20 13.37
N SER A 1097 24.60 0.32 14.20
CA SER A 1097 26.02 0.36 14.57
C SER A 1097 26.58 -1.01 14.86
N GLN A 1098 27.85 -1.22 14.48
CA GLN A 1098 28.60 -2.43 14.81
C GLN A 1098 30.08 -2.11 14.96
N GLY A 1099 30.67 -2.44 16.12
CA GLY A 1099 32.04 -2.07 16.44
C GLY A 1099 32.26 -0.56 16.35
N SER A 1100 33.08 -0.13 15.39
CA SER A 1100 33.36 1.28 15.07
C SER A 1100 32.50 1.86 13.93
N ILE A 1101 31.73 1.03 13.22
CA ILE A 1101 30.91 1.44 12.06
C ILE A 1101 29.56 1.95 12.55
N ARG A 1102 29.05 3.02 11.92
CA ARG A 1102 27.74 3.62 12.20
C ARG A 1102 27.07 4.10 10.92
N GLN A 1103 25.83 3.70 10.71
CA GLN A 1103 24.96 4.15 9.62
C GLN A 1103 23.70 4.81 10.21
N THR A 1104 23.19 5.84 9.55
CA THR A 1104 21.91 6.48 9.88
C THR A 1104 20.92 6.29 8.73
N GLY A 1105 19.71 5.82 9.02
CA GLY A 1105 18.66 5.59 8.01
C GLY A 1105 17.26 5.88 8.54
N GLU A 1106 16.27 5.96 7.64
CA GLU A 1106 14.88 6.28 7.95
C GLU A 1106 14.00 5.02 7.81
N VAL A 1107 13.38 4.55 8.91
CA VAL A 1107 12.45 3.42 8.89
C VAL A 1107 11.01 3.93 8.99
N THR A 1108 10.14 3.53 8.08
CA THR A 1108 8.73 3.95 8.07
C THR A 1108 7.84 2.93 8.78
N VAL A 1109 7.19 3.38 9.86
CA VAL A 1109 6.14 2.65 10.59
C VAL A 1109 4.76 3.09 10.08
N ASP A 1110 3.82 2.16 9.96
CA ASP A 1110 2.51 2.42 9.36
C ASP A 1110 1.44 2.89 10.36
N SER A 1111 0.52 3.73 9.87
CA SER A 1111 -0.57 4.30 10.66
C SER A 1111 -1.73 3.29 10.80
N PHE A 1112 -1.81 2.57 11.93
CA PHE A 1112 -2.83 1.54 12.19
C PHE A 1112 -4.03 2.03 13.03
N ALA A 1113 -5.02 1.15 13.21
CA ALA A 1113 -6.16 1.36 14.08
C ALA A 1113 -6.41 0.10 14.92
N ALA A 1114 -6.45 0.23 16.24
CA ALA A 1114 -6.75 -0.87 17.14
C ALA A 1114 -8.23 -0.84 17.59
N LYS A 1115 -8.83 -2.01 17.80
CA LYS A 1115 -10.22 -2.15 18.26
C LYS A 1115 -10.32 -3.24 19.31
N ARG A 1116 -11.15 -3.03 20.34
CA ARG A 1116 -11.45 -4.05 21.34
C ARG A 1116 -12.93 -4.05 21.69
N LEU A 1117 -13.57 -5.20 21.54
CA LEU A 1117 -14.93 -5.47 21.99
C LEU A 1117 -14.86 -6.43 23.17
N SER A 1118 -15.57 -6.16 24.27
CA SER A 1118 -15.61 -7.09 25.41
C SER A 1118 -16.96 -7.12 26.13
N GLY A 1119 -17.41 -8.34 26.45
CA GLY A 1119 -18.52 -8.61 27.35
C GLY A 1119 -17.99 -9.11 28.70
N GLU A 1120 -18.50 -8.58 29.80
CA GLU A 1120 -18.06 -8.91 31.16
C GLU A 1120 -19.28 -9.17 32.05
N LEU A 1121 -19.27 -10.24 32.86
CA LEU A 1121 -20.35 -10.54 33.79
C LEU A 1121 -19.88 -10.51 35.27
N PRO A 1122 -19.61 -9.32 35.85
CA PRO A 1122 -19.38 -9.20 37.28
C PRO A 1122 -20.54 -9.73 38.12
N VAL A 1123 -20.22 -10.74 38.93
CA VAL A 1123 -21.00 -11.28 40.04
C VAL A 1123 -20.35 -10.78 41.33
N LYS A 1124 -21.11 -10.04 42.15
CA LYS A 1124 -20.65 -9.47 43.41
C LYS A 1124 -21.41 -10.08 44.58
N TYR A 1125 -20.71 -10.39 45.67
CA TYR A 1125 -21.31 -10.91 46.89
C TYR A 1125 -20.80 -10.16 48.12
N ARG A 1126 -21.72 -9.62 48.92
CA ARG A 1126 -21.41 -8.82 50.11
C ARG A 1126 -21.21 -9.69 51.35
N LEU A 1127 -20.20 -9.34 52.13
CA LEU A 1127 -19.82 -9.99 53.38
C LEU A 1127 -20.09 -9.04 54.55
N GLY A 1128 -20.84 -9.49 55.54
CA GLY A 1128 -20.88 -8.85 56.85
C GLY A 1128 -19.66 -9.25 57.67
N VAL A 1129 -18.77 -8.30 57.98
CA VAL A 1129 -17.51 -8.57 58.70
C VAL A 1129 -17.53 -7.84 60.04
N ALA A 1130 -17.72 -8.57 61.14
CA ALA A 1130 -17.66 -8.01 62.48
C ALA A 1130 -16.20 -7.84 62.93
N LEU A 1131 -15.75 -6.61 63.17
CA LEU A 1131 -14.43 -6.35 63.73
C LEU A 1131 -14.44 -6.47 65.25
N LYS A 1132 -13.31 -6.85 65.85
CA LYS A 1132 -13.10 -6.72 67.29
C LYS A 1132 -13.34 -5.27 67.71
N ASN A 1133 -13.98 -5.08 68.87
CA ASN A 1133 -14.54 -3.81 69.37
C ASN A 1133 -15.92 -3.41 68.79
N GLY A 1134 -16.62 -4.30 68.09
CA GLY A 1134 -18.05 -4.12 67.77
C GLY A 1134 -18.33 -3.12 66.64
N GLN A 1135 -17.32 -2.82 65.82
CA GLN A 1135 -17.52 -2.04 64.59
C GLN A 1135 -17.78 -2.97 63.42
N ASN A 1136 -18.74 -2.60 62.56
CA ASN A 1136 -19.05 -3.34 61.35
C ASN A 1136 -18.13 -2.88 60.21
N ALA A 1137 -17.54 -3.84 59.51
CA ALA A 1137 -16.95 -3.67 58.19
C ALA A 1137 -17.80 -4.43 57.16
N SER A 1138 -17.75 -3.97 55.91
CA SER A 1138 -18.36 -4.63 54.76
C SER A 1138 -17.27 -5.14 53.84
N GLY A 1139 -17.32 -6.43 53.52
CA GLY A 1139 -16.56 -6.98 52.40
C GLY A 1139 -17.42 -7.07 51.13
N GLU A 1140 -16.79 -7.07 49.96
CA GLU A 1140 -17.41 -7.47 48.69
C GLU A 1140 -16.42 -8.36 47.94
N ILE A 1141 -16.82 -9.59 47.62
CA ILE A 1141 -16.11 -10.46 46.68
C ILE A 1141 -16.73 -10.25 45.29
N GLN A 1142 -15.90 -10.01 44.28
CA GLN A 1142 -16.32 -9.97 42.87
C GLN A 1142 -15.65 -11.10 42.09
N VAL A 1143 -16.42 -11.81 41.26
CA VAL A 1143 -15.92 -12.67 40.19
C VAL A 1143 -16.54 -12.17 38.89
N ALA A 1144 -15.72 -11.84 37.90
CA ALA A 1144 -16.16 -11.21 36.65
C ALA A 1144 -15.50 -11.88 35.44
N PRO A 1145 -16.03 -13.01 34.94
CA PRO A 1145 -15.59 -13.58 33.66
C PRO A 1145 -15.81 -12.59 32.51
N ARG A 1146 -14.89 -12.61 31.55
CA ARG A 1146 -14.82 -11.72 30.39
C ARG A 1146 -14.61 -12.54 29.12
N LEU A 1147 -15.37 -12.21 28.08
CA LEU A 1147 -15.09 -12.60 26.69
C LEU A 1147 -14.70 -11.33 25.94
N PHE A 1148 -13.63 -11.35 25.16
CA PHE A 1148 -13.22 -10.20 24.37
C PHE A 1148 -12.69 -10.61 23.00
N CYS A 1149 -12.71 -9.69 22.05
CA CYS A 1149 -12.08 -9.83 20.74
C CYS A 1149 -11.32 -8.54 20.41
N GLN A 1150 -10.17 -8.68 19.76
CA GLN A 1150 -9.23 -7.59 19.52
C GLN A 1150 -8.65 -7.64 18.11
N ASP A 1151 -8.38 -6.46 17.56
CA ASP A 1151 -7.71 -6.23 16.28
C ASP A 1151 -6.66 -5.13 16.51
N ASP A 1152 -5.40 -5.43 16.24
CA ASP A 1152 -4.25 -4.64 16.66
C ASP A 1152 -3.40 -4.06 15.52
N THR A 1153 -3.46 -4.65 14.32
CA THR A 1153 -2.56 -4.30 13.20
C THR A 1153 -3.26 -4.21 11.83
N GLY A 1154 -4.57 -4.51 11.72
CA GLY A 1154 -5.29 -4.40 10.46
C GLY A 1154 -5.09 -5.56 9.47
N VAL A 1155 -4.39 -6.62 9.87
CA VAL A 1155 -4.57 -7.97 9.27
C VAL A 1155 -5.86 -8.55 9.86
N ILE A 1156 -6.72 -9.14 9.03
CA ILE A 1156 -8.05 -9.61 9.46
C ILE A 1156 -7.96 -11.01 10.09
N ASP A 1157 -7.41 -11.08 11.30
CA ASP A 1157 -7.58 -12.22 12.21
C ASP A 1157 -8.32 -11.74 13.47
N ASN A 1158 -9.59 -12.14 13.60
CA ASN A 1158 -10.42 -11.79 14.76
C ASN A 1158 -10.03 -12.65 15.97
N LEU A 1159 -8.91 -12.33 16.60
CA LEU A 1159 -8.44 -13.01 17.81
C LEU A 1159 -9.37 -12.68 18.98
N CYS A 1160 -10.17 -13.67 19.37
CA CYS A 1160 -11.02 -13.63 20.56
C CYS A 1160 -10.37 -14.41 21.71
N GLY A 1161 -10.36 -13.81 22.89
CA GLY A 1161 -9.76 -14.34 24.10
C GLY A 1161 -10.74 -14.42 25.27
N PHE A 1162 -10.39 -15.23 26.26
CA PHE A 1162 -11.12 -15.36 27.52
C PHE A 1162 -10.33 -14.70 28.66
N GLY A 1163 -11.04 -14.19 29.65
CA GLY A 1163 -10.41 -13.64 30.84
C GLY A 1163 -11.35 -13.61 32.03
N GLY A 1164 -10.87 -13.07 33.14
CA GLY A 1164 -11.69 -12.86 34.31
C GLY A 1164 -10.99 -12.11 35.42
N ARG A 1165 -11.76 -11.27 36.12
CA ARG A 1165 -11.32 -10.57 37.33
C ARG A 1165 -11.86 -11.24 38.59
N LEU A 1166 -10.98 -11.58 39.52
CA LEU A 1166 -11.32 -11.90 40.90
C LEU A 1166 -10.91 -10.72 41.80
N SER A 1167 -11.77 -10.27 42.70
CA SER A 1167 -11.38 -9.27 43.69
C SER A 1167 -12.07 -9.43 45.04
N LEU A 1168 -11.42 -8.91 46.07
CA LEU A 1168 -11.88 -8.77 47.44
C LEU A 1168 -11.70 -7.31 47.87
N LEU A 1169 -12.81 -6.59 48.04
CA LEU A 1169 -12.86 -5.29 48.71
C LEU A 1169 -13.19 -5.50 50.19
N LEU A 1170 -12.49 -4.80 51.08
CA LEU A 1170 -12.78 -4.69 52.50
C LEU A 1170 -12.89 -3.20 52.87
N GLU A 1171 -14.05 -2.76 53.36
CA GLU A 1171 -14.28 -1.36 53.75
C GLU A 1171 -14.78 -1.26 55.19
N ASN A 1172 -14.23 -0.31 55.96
CA ASN A 1172 -14.61 -0.06 57.34
C ASN A 1172 -15.64 1.08 57.49
N SER A 1173 -16.23 1.20 58.68
CA SER A 1173 -17.25 2.21 59.00
C SER A 1173 -16.83 3.70 58.85
N TYR A 1174 -15.55 3.98 58.53
CA TYR A 1174 -15.05 5.33 58.25
C TYR A 1174 -14.84 5.61 56.75
N GLY A 1175 -15.12 4.64 55.88
CA GLY A 1175 -14.92 4.73 54.43
C GLY A 1175 -13.48 4.47 53.98
N THR A 1176 -12.61 4.00 54.88
CA THR A 1176 -11.28 3.49 54.52
C THR A 1176 -11.44 2.07 53.99
N SER A 1177 -10.88 1.77 52.81
CA SER A 1177 -10.99 0.45 52.18
C SER A 1177 -9.67 -0.07 51.60
N MET A 1178 -9.57 -1.39 51.53
CA MET A 1178 -8.51 -2.13 50.85
C MET A 1178 -9.13 -3.03 49.80
N LEU A 1179 -8.65 -2.95 48.56
CA LEU A 1179 -9.04 -3.81 47.45
C LEU A 1179 -7.83 -4.65 47.04
N PHE A 1180 -8.00 -5.96 47.02
CA PHE A 1180 -7.09 -6.90 46.35
C PHE A 1180 -7.80 -7.42 45.11
N ALA A 1181 -7.16 -7.39 43.95
CA ALA A 1181 -7.70 -7.99 42.74
C ALA A 1181 -6.61 -8.65 41.89
N THR A 1182 -7.02 -9.64 41.11
CA THR A 1182 -6.27 -10.17 39.97
C THR A 1182 -7.20 -10.17 38.76
N ASP A 1183 -6.71 -9.72 37.60
CA ASP A 1183 -7.43 -9.70 36.32
C ASP A 1183 -6.55 -10.44 35.30
N ALA A 1184 -7.00 -11.60 34.83
CA ALA A 1184 -6.24 -12.46 33.93
C ALA A 1184 -6.93 -12.57 32.57
N GLU A 1185 -6.14 -12.56 31.49
CA GLU A 1185 -6.62 -12.66 30.11
C GLU A 1185 -5.67 -13.55 29.29
N ASP A 1186 -6.23 -14.47 28.50
CA ASP A 1186 -5.50 -15.31 27.55
C ASP A 1186 -6.08 -15.07 26.14
N MET A 1187 -5.19 -14.75 25.19
CA MET A 1187 -5.53 -14.54 23.79
C MET A 1187 -4.51 -15.27 22.92
N ASN A 1188 -4.88 -16.48 22.48
CA ASN A 1188 -4.11 -17.31 21.56
C ASN A 1188 -2.65 -17.56 22.00
N GLY A 1189 -2.44 -17.83 23.30
CA GLY A 1189 -1.12 -18.07 23.89
C GLY A 1189 -0.49 -16.85 24.56
N SER A 1190 -0.88 -15.63 24.18
CA SER A 1190 -0.45 -14.41 24.87
C SER A 1190 -1.20 -14.26 26.20
N GLN A 1191 -0.49 -14.52 27.30
CA GLN A 1191 -1.05 -14.47 28.66
C GLN A 1191 -0.75 -13.18 29.42
N ARG A 1192 -1.80 -12.58 29.96
CA ARG A 1192 -1.78 -11.38 30.81
C ARG A 1192 -2.29 -11.71 32.20
N ILE A 1193 -1.60 -11.21 33.22
CA ILE A 1193 -2.05 -11.23 34.62
C ILE A 1193 -1.77 -9.85 35.23
N ASP A 1194 -2.82 -9.05 35.42
CA ASP A 1194 -2.76 -7.84 36.23
C ASP A 1194 -2.94 -8.22 37.72
N LEU A 1195 -2.07 -7.74 38.59
CA LEU A 1195 -2.33 -7.66 40.03
C LEU A 1195 -2.80 -6.24 40.37
N THR A 1196 -3.68 -6.08 41.36
CA THR A 1196 -4.07 -4.76 41.86
C THR A 1196 -4.21 -4.78 43.37
N ILE A 1197 -3.50 -3.87 44.03
CA ILE A 1197 -3.70 -3.56 45.45
C ILE A 1197 -4.02 -2.06 45.54
N GLU A 1198 -5.27 -1.71 45.85
CA GLU A 1198 -5.72 -0.33 46.08
C GLU A 1198 -6.01 -0.11 47.57
N MET A 1199 -5.38 0.90 48.16
CA MET A 1199 -5.68 1.38 49.49
C MET A 1199 -6.26 2.79 49.42
N LYS A 1200 -7.49 2.93 49.93
CA LYS A 1200 -8.27 4.17 50.06
C LYS A 1200 -8.29 4.53 51.54
N HIS A 1201 -7.53 5.54 51.96
CA HIS A 1201 -7.57 6.01 53.34
C HIS A 1201 -8.38 7.32 53.46
N VAL A 1202 -9.29 7.38 54.44
CA VAL A 1202 -10.14 8.56 54.69
C VAL A 1202 -9.63 9.32 55.92
N ILE A 1203 -8.64 10.18 55.68
CA ILE A 1203 -8.08 11.06 56.70
C ILE A 1203 -9.12 12.12 57.08
N ARG A 1204 -9.38 12.28 58.39
CA ARG A 1204 -10.06 13.46 58.95
C ARG A 1204 -9.07 14.22 59.85
N SER A 1205 -9.01 15.54 59.66
CA SER A 1205 -8.03 16.47 60.27
C SER A 1205 -6.60 16.36 59.71
N SER A 1206 -5.70 17.23 60.19
CA SER A 1206 -4.50 17.68 59.47
C SER A 1206 -3.18 17.08 59.97
N GLY A 1207 -2.40 16.47 59.08
CA GLY A 1207 -1.02 16.05 59.36
C GLY A 1207 -0.54 14.99 58.36
N LEU A 1208 0.74 15.03 57.99
CA LEU A 1208 1.40 14.23 56.96
C LEU A 1208 1.12 12.70 56.98
N GLU A 1209 1.24 12.07 55.82
CA GLU A 1209 1.17 10.61 55.62
C GLU A 1209 2.45 10.13 54.91
N TYR A 1210 2.97 8.95 55.29
CA TYR A 1210 4.16 8.31 54.70
C TYR A 1210 3.82 6.91 54.17
N LYS A 1211 4.50 6.48 53.11
CA LYS A 1211 4.33 5.16 52.47
C LYS A 1211 5.36 4.14 52.95
N ALA A 1212 4.97 2.87 52.97
CA ALA A 1212 5.86 1.70 53.06
C ALA A 1212 5.62 0.80 51.83
N GLY A 1213 6.64 0.05 51.41
CA GLY A 1213 6.60 -0.84 50.23
C GLY A 1213 7.05 -2.27 50.55
N VAL A 1214 6.86 -3.17 49.60
CA VAL A 1214 7.17 -4.62 49.72
C VAL A 1214 8.14 -5.03 48.61
N LEU A 1215 9.17 -5.80 48.97
CA LEU A 1215 10.14 -6.36 48.03
C LEU A 1215 9.72 -7.76 47.58
N THR A 1216 9.90 -8.04 46.28
CA THR A 1216 9.88 -9.38 45.69
C THR A 1216 11.13 -9.52 44.80
N SER A 1217 11.97 -10.51 45.06
CA SER A 1217 13.16 -10.84 44.26
C SER A 1217 12.93 -12.05 43.38
N GLU A 1218 13.61 -12.10 42.23
CA GLU A 1218 13.38 -13.06 41.15
C GLU A 1218 13.93 -14.47 41.45
N SER A 1219 13.08 -15.50 41.36
CA SER A 1219 13.40 -16.82 40.82
C SER A 1219 12.11 -17.60 40.49
N LEU A 1220 12.21 -18.67 39.69
CA LEU A 1220 11.07 -19.52 39.35
C LEU A 1220 10.81 -20.57 40.44
N ASP A 1221 9.88 -20.30 41.36
CA ASP A 1221 8.95 -21.29 41.93
C ASP A 1221 7.87 -20.60 42.80
N PRO A 1222 6.63 -21.14 42.89
CA PRO A 1222 5.50 -20.45 43.51
C PRO A 1222 5.47 -20.56 45.05
N MET A 1223 6.41 -19.90 45.75
CA MET A 1223 6.41 -19.80 47.22
C MET A 1223 6.27 -18.36 47.74
N LEU A 1224 5.00 -17.91 47.85
CA LEU A 1224 4.63 -16.67 48.53
C LEU A 1224 5.02 -16.71 50.01
N THR A 1225 5.98 -15.87 50.42
CA THR A 1225 6.40 -15.70 51.82
C THR A 1225 6.23 -14.23 52.23
N PHE A 1226 5.43 -13.98 53.27
CA PHE A 1226 5.14 -12.64 53.78
C PHE A 1226 5.95 -12.33 55.04
N SER A 1227 6.35 -11.08 55.21
CA SER A 1227 6.82 -10.54 56.49
C SER A 1227 6.55 -9.04 56.57
N MET A 1228 6.11 -8.58 57.75
CA MET A 1228 5.75 -7.20 58.02
C MET A 1228 6.31 -6.82 59.39
N VAL A 1229 7.16 -5.78 59.43
CA VAL A 1229 7.70 -5.23 60.67
C VAL A 1229 7.15 -3.82 60.84
N MET A 1230 6.36 -3.62 61.90
CA MET A 1230 5.88 -2.31 62.33
C MET A 1230 6.60 -1.92 63.62
N ASN A 1231 7.19 -0.73 63.65
CA ASN A 1231 7.56 -0.04 64.88
C ASN A 1231 6.59 1.14 65.07
N PHE A 1232 6.24 1.39 66.33
CA PHE A 1232 5.34 2.46 66.77
C PHE A 1232 6.10 3.77 67.07
#